data_AF-A0A7X9IG89-F1
#
_entry.id   AF-A0A7X9IG89-F1
#
_cell.length_a   1.000
_cell.length_b   1.000
_cell.length_c   1.000
_cell.angle_alpha   90.00
_cell.angle_beta   90.00
_cell.angle_gamma   90.00
#
_symmetry.space_group_name_H-M   'P 1'
#
loop_
_entity.id
_entity.type
_entity.pdbx_description
1 polymer ?
#
loop_
_entity_poly.entity_id
_entity_poly.type
_entity_poly.pdbx_seq_one_letter_code
_entity_poly.pdbx_strand_id
1 'polypeptide(L)'
;MKRWIGWIVWAAVSFAAVDAADLYKVTITSEAGAARLQSLSVTPVAALTDGYLVLIDHDRAKQLLSADLGARFIAAGQSIDRLAIGRSPFTAKTDAFPLVYAEGGFRLYAVDVDALDSDPASAELVPVRGDRIQLLYHQPPDLSRNSTADHIGLDTLISLVSQDTIYSYMQRMEAFGGRLTGTDSCYAARDWLAAQFRSYGYDSVIIDSFTGSQLWDRVPVASQNVVAVKPGATYPDAQIIVGGHFDVVPDCPGSDDNASGTVGTLEIARILAAMETDLTFVFIAFDSEESWLWGSQHYADEAYARGENIVYMMNLDMIGHLPNDGAANLYCGSITTYSLLWKTLADSLVGITATMAGSTASDHYPFQQYGYPVSFVQEGIFSSEYHCYNGTSDDNAHINFEYMTRIIKASLATVYTIDGYPPPPPPVMIRSVQDVGDGQSLRVTWETIPSNRIDHFELRYGIDVVTDTVPVPADSTAFNLSGLTEGADYVLHMAAVDTAGTASLVLNSGYGTPLSFPQAPSDLAAWPLRDAIRLKWTAANTELDFSHYAVMRDGAFLPDTILGNEFLDDDPLLGTAVHQYRVCAVDSDGNVSDTTGIEPTPMKAAVLDPNRILAVNRSNKASAGLVDEMLTGQFLQEALDGLGLDYYSDTAFTVGRSIALLDMIDYGMMVLGGESGRGDNFGTDPTLGGILDHISYYLSLGGKVVIFGRWGEIFAAGYPIDTIFFNAGQPNYPYAELFNLTARVLPLTWIYSDGGKVYLSSDFVGARSQKQGYPDLVWDSAATMHHTGASFAGVTVTLTVATLLASRPSLAW
;
A
#
# COMPACT_ATOMS: atom_id res chain seq x y z
N MET A 1 -40.81 -35.32 -77.05
CA MET A 1 -42.14 -34.65 -77.11
C MET A 1 -42.71 -34.59 -75.70
N LYS A 2 -42.86 -33.38 -75.12
CA LYS A 2 -43.90 -32.88 -74.15
C LYS A 2 -44.45 -33.86 -73.07
N ARG A 3 -44.60 -33.58 -71.76
CA ARG A 3 -44.77 -32.39 -70.89
C ARG A 3 -44.76 -32.91 -69.41
N TRP A 4 -44.04 -32.32 -68.45
CA TRP A 4 -44.48 -31.30 -67.45
C TRP A 4 -45.77 -31.63 -66.65
N ILE A 5 -45.64 -31.79 -65.32
CA ILE A 5 -46.11 -30.86 -64.25
C ILE A 5 -45.75 -31.46 -62.87
N GLY A 6 -44.99 -30.67 -62.08
CA GLY A 6 -44.75 -30.90 -60.65
C GLY A 6 -45.81 -30.25 -59.77
N TRP A 7 -45.91 -30.72 -58.53
CA TRP A 7 -46.69 -30.10 -57.48
C TRP A 7 -45.75 -29.41 -56.50
N ILE A 8 -45.70 -28.08 -56.60
CA ILE A 8 -45.22 -27.18 -55.56
C ILE A 8 -46.41 -26.99 -54.61
N VAL A 9 -46.24 -27.34 -53.33
CA VAL A 9 -47.18 -26.94 -52.28
C VAL A 9 -46.80 -25.51 -51.87
N TRP A 10 -47.57 -24.55 -52.36
CA TRP A 10 -47.66 -23.22 -51.77
C TRP A 10 -48.46 -23.34 -50.47
N ALA A 11 -47.77 -23.33 -49.32
CA ALA A 11 -48.41 -22.95 -48.07
C ALA A 11 -48.40 -21.41 -48.00
N ALA A 12 -49.44 -20.81 -48.58
CA ALA A 12 -49.76 -19.41 -48.36
C ALA A 12 -50.29 -19.26 -46.93
N VAL A 13 -49.40 -19.01 -45.97
CA VAL A 13 -49.78 -18.28 -44.76
C VAL A 13 -49.91 -16.83 -45.20
N SER A 14 -51.14 -16.31 -45.22
CA SER A 14 -51.37 -14.89 -45.44
C SER A 14 -50.85 -14.15 -44.21
N PHE A 15 -49.61 -13.68 -44.28
CA PHE A 15 -49.08 -12.73 -43.32
C PHE A 15 -49.66 -11.36 -43.63
N ALA A 16 -50.21 -10.70 -42.62
CA ALA A 16 -50.50 -9.27 -42.70
C ALA A 16 -49.21 -8.54 -43.11
N ALA A 17 -49.35 -7.50 -43.94
CA ALA A 17 -48.26 -6.67 -44.40
C ALA A 17 -47.57 -5.99 -43.21
N VAL A 18 -46.48 -6.60 -42.74
CA VAL A 18 -45.41 -5.90 -42.01
C VAL A 18 -44.54 -5.27 -43.10
N ASP A 19 -44.15 -4.00 -42.93
CA ASP A 19 -43.33 -3.24 -43.89
C ASP A 19 -42.06 -4.03 -44.26
N ALA A 20 -42.11 -4.74 -45.38
CA ALA A 20 -41.03 -5.60 -45.86
C ALA A 20 -40.02 -4.72 -46.63
N ALA A 21 -38.81 -4.59 -46.09
CA ALA A 21 -37.74 -3.76 -46.62
C ALA A 21 -36.62 -4.61 -47.24
N ASP A 22 -35.81 -3.99 -48.09
CA ASP A 22 -34.61 -4.61 -48.65
C ASP A 22 -33.38 -4.26 -47.80
N LEU A 23 -32.55 -5.26 -47.52
CA LEU A 23 -31.31 -5.14 -46.77
C LEU A 23 -30.13 -4.84 -47.72
N TYR A 24 -29.37 -3.80 -47.40
CA TYR A 24 -28.17 -3.37 -48.13
C TYR A 24 -26.97 -3.22 -47.19
N LYS A 25 -25.77 -3.55 -47.67
CA LYS A 25 -24.50 -3.06 -47.11
C LYS A 25 -24.16 -1.74 -47.80
N VAL A 26 -23.93 -0.68 -47.05
CA VAL A 26 -23.63 0.66 -47.56
C VAL A 26 -22.28 1.10 -47.00
N THR A 27 -21.34 1.42 -47.88
CA THR A 27 -20.04 1.97 -47.50
C THR A 27 -20.12 3.49 -47.45
N ILE A 28 -19.82 4.08 -46.29
CA ILE A 28 -19.86 5.53 -46.11
C ILE A 28 -18.44 6.08 -46.20
N THR A 29 -18.16 6.89 -47.23
CA THR A 29 -16.82 7.44 -47.50
C THR A 29 -16.77 8.98 -47.40
N SER A 30 -17.87 9.64 -47.03
CA SER A 30 -17.92 11.09 -46.81
C SER A 30 -19.02 11.49 -45.83
N GLU A 31 -18.89 12.68 -45.22
CA GLU A 31 -19.89 13.25 -44.29
C GLU A 31 -21.20 13.52 -45.04
N ALA A 32 -21.08 14.04 -46.26
CA ALA A 32 -22.18 14.18 -47.19
C ALA A 32 -22.84 12.82 -47.49
N GLY A 33 -22.07 11.73 -47.53
CA GLY A 33 -22.55 10.37 -47.71
C GLY A 33 -23.39 9.88 -46.52
N ALA A 34 -22.92 10.07 -45.29
CA ALA A 34 -23.70 9.74 -44.08
C ALA A 34 -24.97 10.57 -43.98
N ALA A 35 -24.87 11.89 -44.16
CA ALA A 35 -26.03 12.78 -44.14
C ALA A 35 -27.04 12.39 -45.22
N ARG A 36 -26.56 11.96 -46.40
CA ARG A 36 -27.42 11.49 -47.48
C ARG A 36 -28.07 10.14 -47.14
N LEU A 37 -27.34 9.20 -46.55
CA LEU A 37 -27.91 7.93 -46.10
C LEU A 37 -29.00 8.14 -45.04
N GLN A 38 -28.75 9.01 -44.05
CA GLN A 38 -29.74 9.43 -43.06
C GLN A 38 -30.99 10.05 -43.72
N SER A 39 -30.80 10.91 -44.73
CA SER A 39 -31.91 11.57 -45.42
C SER A 39 -32.85 10.60 -46.16
N LEU A 40 -32.37 9.41 -46.50
CA LEU A 40 -33.16 8.36 -47.17
C LEU A 40 -34.12 7.62 -46.23
N SER A 41 -34.16 7.98 -44.94
CA SER A 41 -35.02 7.34 -43.93
C SER A 41 -34.83 5.81 -43.86
N VAL A 42 -33.57 5.37 -43.93
CA VAL A 42 -33.22 3.96 -43.77
C VAL A 42 -33.31 3.54 -42.30
N THR A 43 -33.55 2.26 -42.04
CA THR A 43 -33.45 1.68 -40.71
C THR A 43 -32.10 0.98 -40.58
N PRO A 44 -31.18 1.46 -39.72
CA PRO A 44 -29.91 0.79 -39.50
C PRO A 44 -30.09 -0.59 -38.86
N VAL A 45 -29.24 -1.54 -39.23
CA VAL A 45 -29.25 -2.93 -38.73
C VAL A 45 -27.96 -3.25 -37.96
N ALA A 46 -26.80 -2.87 -38.50
CA ALA A 46 -25.51 -3.07 -37.84
C ALA A 46 -24.46 -2.10 -38.38
N ALA A 47 -23.52 -1.70 -37.53
CA ALA A 47 -22.30 -1.03 -37.96
C ALA A 47 -21.20 -2.06 -38.22
N LEU A 48 -20.50 -1.87 -39.34
CA LEU A 48 -19.39 -2.68 -39.79
C LEU A 48 -18.14 -1.80 -39.86
N THR A 49 -16.96 -2.41 -39.89
CA THR A 49 -15.68 -1.71 -39.97
C THR A 49 -15.55 -0.78 -41.19
N ASP A 50 -16.28 -1.06 -42.28
CA ASP A 50 -16.23 -0.31 -43.55
C ASP A 50 -17.61 0.22 -44.00
N GLY A 51 -18.61 0.27 -43.10
CA GLY A 51 -19.93 0.76 -43.47
C GLY A 51 -21.05 0.24 -42.57
N TYR A 52 -22.26 0.17 -43.13
CA TYR A 52 -23.47 -0.15 -42.37
C TYR A 52 -24.35 -1.15 -43.11
N LEU A 53 -25.00 -2.03 -42.37
CA LEU A 53 -26.17 -2.74 -42.84
C LEU A 53 -27.41 -1.87 -42.59
N VAL A 54 -28.22 -1.66 -43.61
CA VAL A 54 -29.43 -0.84 -43.52
C VAL A 54 -30.60 -1.50 -44.25
N LEU A 55 -31.78 -1.36 -43.69
CA LEU A 55 -33.05 -1.68 -44.34
C LEU A 55 -33.61 -0.42 -45.00
N ILE A 56 -34.09 -0.56 -46.22
CA ILE A 56 -34.79 0.49 -46.94
C ILE A 56 -36.00 -0.08 -47.66
N ASP A 57 -37.10 0.66 -47.67
CA ASP A 57 -38.29 0.32 -48.45
C ASP A 57 -37.94 0.02 -49.92
N HIS A 58 -38.54 -1.04 -50.47
CA HIS A 58 -38.22 -1.55 -51.82
C HIS A 58 -38.38 -0.49 -52.91
N ASP A 59 -39.40 0.36 -52.82
CA ASP A 59 -39.64 1.42 -53.79
C ASP A 59 -38.66 2.59 -53.63
N ARG A 60 -38.09 2.78 -52.43
CA ARG A 60 -37.03 3.75 -52.12
C ARG A 60 -35.62 3.24 -52.37
N ALA A 61 -35.40 1.92 -52.45
CA ALA A 61 -34.09 1.31 -52.68
C ALA A 61 -33.38 1.82 -53.95
N LYS A 62 -34.15 2.23 -54.96
CA LYS A 62 -33.62 2.87 -56.19
C LYS A 62 -32.94 4.21 -55.90
N GLN A 63 -33.40 4.94 -54.88
CA GLN A 63 -32.81 6.21 -54.47
C GLN A 63 -31.45 5.97 -53.80
N LEU A 64 -31.33 4.91 -52.98
CA LEU A 64 -30.07 4.48 -52.37
C LEU A 64 -29.01 4.14 -53.44
N LEU A 65 -29.39 3.34 -54.44
CA LEU A 65 -28.50 2.97 -55.55
C LEU A 65 -28.12 4.17 -56.45
N SER A 66 -28.95 5.20 -56.51
CA SER A 66 -28.67 6.45 -57.24
C SER A 66 -27.87 7.49 -56.45
N ALA A 67 -27.65 7.25 -55.15
CA ALA A 67 -27.04 8.20 -54.24
C ALA A 67 -25.49 8.17 -54.21
N ASP A 68 -24.87 7.30 -55.03
CA ASP A 68 -23.41 7.07 -55.08
C ASP A 68 -22.82 6.58 -53.75
N LEU A 69 -23.61 5.83 -52.96
CA LEU A 69 -23.25 5.40 -51.60
C LEU A 69 -22.64 3.98 -51.52
N GLY A 70 -21.99 3.49 -52.58
CA GLY A 70 -21.35 2.16 -52.55
C GLY A 70 -22.27 0.99 -52.12
N ALA A 71 -23.59 1.13 -52.32
CA ALA A 71 -24.58 0.22 -51.75
C ALA A 71 -24.63 -1.14 -52.48
N ARG A 72 -24.53 -2.23 -51.71
CA ARG A 72 -24.60 -3.62 -52.17
C ARG A 72 -25.84 -4.30 -51.61
N PHE A 73 -26.71 -4.79 -52.48
CA PHE A 73 -27.88 -5.57 -52.09
C PHE A 73 -27.47 -6.86 -51.38
N ILE A 74 -28.17 -7.20 -50.29
CA ILE A 74 -27.94 -8.40 -49.48
C ILE A 74 -29.13 -9.35 -49.57
N ALA A 75 -30.33 -8.90 -49.18
CA ALA A 75 -31.52 -9.72 -49.13
C ALA A 75 -32.80 -8.87 -49.25
N ALA A 76 -33.86 -9.43 -49.84
CA ALA A 76 -35.16 -8.78 -49.94
C ALA A 76 -36.11 -9.24 -48.85
N GLY A 77 -37.14 -8.44 -48.58
CA GLY A 77 -38.28 -8.81 -47.73
C GLY A 77 -37.90 -9.05 -46.26
N GLN A 78 -36.95 -8.28 -45.76
CA GLN A 78 -36.49 -8.31 -44.37
C GLN A 78 -37.28 -7.30 -43.52
N SER A 79 -37.27 -7.50 -42.21
CA SER A 79 -37.80 -6.57 -41.22
C SER A 79 -36.89 -6.62 -40.01
N ILE A 80 -36.71 -5.50 -39.32
CA ILE A 80 -35.79 -5.44 -38.18
C ILE A 80 -36.23 -6.36 -37.04
N ASP A 81 -37.53 -6.48 -36.82
CA ASP A 81 -38.17 -7.40 -35.88
C ASP A 81 -38.11 -8.86 -36.36
N ARG A 82 -37.32 -9.16 -37.40
CA ARG A 82 -37.08 -10.52 -37.90
C ARG A 82 -35.61 -10.82 -38.10
N LEU A 83 -34.73 -10.02 -37.49
CA LEU A 83 -33.29 -10.17 -37.61
C LEU A 83 -32.68 -10.35 -36.22
N ALA A 84 -31.71 -11.27 -36.14
CA ALA A 84 -30.93 -11.50 -34.94
C ALA A 84 -29.45 -11.71 -35.26
N ILE A 85 -28.59 -11.27 -34.34
CA ILE A 85 -27.14 -11.39 -34.38
C ILE A 85 -26.73 -12.68 -33.67
N GLY A 86 -25.78 -13.43 -34.25
CA GLY A 86 -25.21 -14.60 -33.58
C GLY A 86 -24.26 -14.22 -32.43
N ARG A 87 -24.41 -14.86 -31.27
CA ARG A 87 -23.51 -14.75 -30.12
C ARG A 87 -22.14 -15.36 -30.44
N SER A 88 -22.11 -16.56 -31.05
CA SER A 88 -20.85 -17.16 -31.52
C SER A 88 -20.40 -16.60 -32.88
N PRO A 89 -19.13 -16.19 -33.03
CA PRO A 89 -18.58 -15.67 -34.28
C PRO A 89 -18.30 -16.80 -35.31
N PHE A 90 -18.13 -18.05 -34.87
CA PHE A 90 -17.64 -19.15 -35.72
C PHE A 90 -18.60 -20.31 -35.89
N THR A 91 -19.39 -20.64 -34.87
CA THR A 91 -20.29 -21.80 -34.89
C THR A 91 -21.51 -21.50 -34.06
N ALA A 92 -22.66 -21.35 -34.71
CA ALA A 92 -23.92 -21.45 -33.99
C ALA A 92 -24.56 -22.78 -34.39
N LYS A 93 -25.20 -23.48 -33.44
CA LYS A 93 -26.08 -24.63 -33.72
C LYS A 93 -27.35 -24.16 -34.44
N THR A 94 -27.20 -23.43 -35.55
CA THR A 94 -28.25 -22.62 -36.16
C THR A 94 -28.58 -23.04 -37.59
N ASP A 95 -28.35 -24.30 -37.97
CA ASP A 95 -28.96 -24.86 -39.19
C ASP A 95 -30.51 -24.69 -39.19
N ALA A 96 -31.10 -24.39 -38.02
CA ALA A 96 -32.49 -24.04 -37.82
C ALA A 96 -32.91 -22.64 -38.35
N PHE A 97 -31.97 -21.68 -38.52
CA PHE A 97 -32.29 -20.29 -38.90
C PHE A 97 -31.50 -19.86 -40.16
N PRO A 98 -32.16 -19.25 -41.17
CA PRO A 98 -31.49 -18.80 -42.37
C PRO A 98 -30.44 -17.70 -42.09
N LEU A 99 -29.19 -17.94 -42.50
CA LEU A 99 -28.14 -16.92 -42.49
C LEU A 99 -28.40 -15.89 -43.60
N VAL A 100 -28.51 -14.62 -43.23
CA VAL A 100 -28.79 -13.48 -44.12
C VAL A 100 -27.50 -12.77 -44.53
N TYR A 101 -26.56 -12.62 -43.60
CA TYR A 101 -25.29 -11.94 -43.84
C TYR A 101 -24.19 -12.47 -42.94
N ALA A 102 -22.96 -12.57 -43.45
CA ALA A 102 -21.78 -12.89 -42.65
C ALA A 102 -20.53 -12.19 -43.20
N GLU A 103 -19.81 -11.46 -42.35
CA GLU A 103 -18.55 -10.80 -42.67
C GLU A 103 -17.79 -10.48 -41.37
N GLY A 104 -16.46 -10.63 -41.34
CA GLY A 104 -15.65 -10.21 -40.18
C GLY A 104 -16.00 -10.85 -38.82
N GLY A 105 -16.61 -12.04 -38.81
CA GLY A 105 -17.11 -12.67 -37.58
C GLY A 105 -18.50 -12.18 -37.13
N PHE A 106 -19.06 -11.16 -37.78
CA PHE A 106 -20.46 -10.76 -37.63
C PHE A 106 -21.35 -11.69 -38.47
N ARG A 107 -22.43 -12.19 -37.86
CA ARG A 107 -23.41 -13.08 -38.51
C ARG A 107 -24.82 -12.63 -38.17
N LEU A 108 -25.63 -12.45 -39.21
CA LEU A 108 -27.01 -12.00 -39.14
C LEU A 108 -27.94 -13.11 -39.64
N TYR A 109 -28.96 -13.44 -38.87
CA TYR A 109 -29.92 -14.50 -39.16
C TYR A 109 -31.34 -13.93 -39.28
N ALA A 110 -32.14 -14.54 -40.15
CA ALA A 110 -33.57 -14.28 -40.23
C ALA A 110 -34.30 -15.17 -39.21
N VAL A 111 -35.07 -14.56 -38.32
CA VAL A 111 -35.78 -15.23 -37.22
C VAL A 111 -37.17 -14.64 -37.02
N ASP A 112 -38.05 -15.36 -36.33
CA ASP A 112 -39.27 -14.79 -35.76
C ASP A 112 -38.94 -14.35 -34.33
N VAL A 113 -38.74 -13.04 -34.09
CA VAL A 113 -38.24 -12.56 -32.79
C VAL A 113 -39.19 -12.85 -31.65
N ASP A 114 -40.50 -12.85 -31.93
CA ASP A 114 -41.56 -13.19 -30.96
C ASP A 114 -41.48 -14.65 -30.50
N ALA A 115 -40.79 -15.51 -31.27
CA ALA A 115 -40.58 -16.91 -30.95
C ALA A 115 -39.22 -17.19 -30.29
N LEU A 116 -38.29 -16.23 -30.28
CA LEU A 116 -36.93 -16.44 -29.75
C LEU A 116 -36.95 -16.88 -28.29
N ASP A 117 -37.76 -16.26 -27.43
CA ASP A 117 -37.83 -16.64 -26.00
C ASP A 117 -38.38 -18.07 -25.75
N SER A 118 -38.97 -18.70 -26.77
CA SER A 118 -39.63 -20.01 -26.67
C SER A 118 -38.88 -21.17 -27.33
N ASP A 119 -37.86 -20.89 -28.15
CA ASP A 119 -37.09 -21.90 -28.89
C ASP A 119 -35.69 -22.10 -28.28
N PRO A 120 -35.34 -23.26 -27.71
CA PRO A 120 -34.00 -23.51 -27.19
C PRO A 120 -32.86 -23.32 -28.21
N ALA A 121 -33.15 -23.38 -29.51
CA ALA A 121 -32.16 -23.11 -30.57
C ALA A 121 -31.82 -21.62 -30.72
N SER A 122 -32.62 -20.71 -30.14
CA SER A 122 -32.43 -19.26 -30.20
C SER A 122 -31.43 -18.73 -29.17
N ALA A 123 -30.99 -19.54 -28.20
CA ALA A 123 -30.13 -19.10 -27.09
C ALA A 123 -28.80 -18.47 -27.56
N GLU A 124 -28.39 -18.80 -28.79
CA GLU A 124 -27.21 -18.28 -29.48
C GLU A 124 -27.47 -17.01 -30.30
N LEU A 125 -28.68 -16.43 -30.23
CA LEU A 125 -29.12 -15.29 -31.04
C LEU A 125 -29.55 -14.12 -30.15
N VAL A 126 -29.29 -12.90 -30.63
CA VAL A 126 -29.70 -11.65 -29.97
C VAL A 126 -30.50 -10.80 -30.96
N PRO A 127 -31.73 -10.37 -30.65
CA PRO A 127 -32.52 -9.51 -31.54
C PRO A 127 -31.76 -8.24 -31.95
N VAL A 128 -31.89 -7.82 -33.21
CA VAL A 128 -31.33 -6.54 -33.66
C VAL A 128 -32.11 -5.38 -33.04
N ARG A 129 -31.39 -4.42 -32.46
CA ARG A 129 -31.95 -3.16 -31.91
C ARG A 129 -31.46 -1.97 -32.73
N GLY A 130 -32.08 -1.72 -33.89
CA GLY A 130 -31.61 -0.71 -34.86
C GLY A 130 -31.85 0.74 -34.44
N ASP A 131 -32.73 0.97 -33.47
CA ASP A 131 -32.97 2.28 -32.84
C ASP A 131 -31.74 2.84 -32.13
N ARG A 132 -30.78 1.96 -31.79
CA ARG A 132 -29.55 2.31 -31.06
C ARG A 132 -28.38 2.65 -31.99
N ILE A 133 -28.56 2.60 -33.31
CA ILE A 133 -27.49 2.79 -34.30
C ILE A 133 -27.53 4.18 -34.91
N GLN A 134 -26.49 4.97 -34.63
CA GLN A 134 -26.30 6.26 -35.27
C GLN A 134 -25.50 6.08 -36.57
N LEU A 135 -26.04 6.58 -37.68
CA LEU A 135 -25.37 6.57 -38.98
C LEU A 135 -24.39 7.73 -39.06
N LEU A 136 -23.16 7.55 -38.61
CA LEU A 136 -22.16 8.61 -38.63
C LEU A 136 -21.18 8.41 -39.79
N TYR A 137 -20.50 9.47 -40.16
CA TYR A 137 -19.29 9.39 -40.96
C TYR A 137 -18.16 9.99 -40.15
N HIS A 138 -17.12 9.20 -39.94
CA HIS A 138 -15.86 9.71 -39.45
C HIS A 138 -14.85 9.66 -40.59
N GLN A 139 -14.24 10.82 -40.87
CA GLN A 139 -13.29 10.95 -41.97
C GLN A 139 -12.22 9.86 -41.85
N PRO A 140 -12.07 8.98 -42.87
CA PRO A 140 -11.07 7.95 -42.82
C PRO A 140 -9.71 8.65 -42.81
N PRO A 141 -8.74 8.10 -42.07
CA PRO A 141 -7.44 8.73 -41.97
C PRO A 141 -6.76 8.89 -43.32
N ASP A 142 -6.07 10.02 -43.51
CA ASP A 142 -5.24 10.24 -44.69
C ASP A 142 -3.93 9.43 -44.56
N LEU A 143 -3.94 8.22 -45.12
CA LEU A 143 -2.79 7.32 -45.14
C LEU A 143 -1.75 7.70 -46.21
N SER A 144 -2.00 8.71 -47.05
CA SER A 144 -1.16 9.03 -48.21
C SER A 144 0.13 9.80 -47.88
N ARG A 145 0.34 10.17 -46.61
CA ARG A 145 1.57 10.82 -46.13
C ARG A 145 2.70 9.86 -45.72
N ASN A 146 2.48 8.55 -45.80
CA ASN A 146 3.44 7.56 -45.30
C ASN A 146 4.26 6.93 -46.42
N SER A 147 5.36 7.61 -46.78
CA SER A 147 6.53 6.90 -47.27
C SER A 147 7.78 7.64 -46.80
N THR A 148 8.58 6.90 -46.02
CA THR A 148 9.96 7.18 -45.60
C THR A 148 10.18 8.14 -44.43
N ALA A 149 10.49 7.54 -43.27
CA ALA A 149 11.39 8.02 -42.22
C ALA A 149 11.14 9.43 -41.65
N ASP A 150 10.28 9.52 -40.62
CA ASP A 150 10.33 10.41 -39.45
C ASP A 150 9.04 10.14 -38.65
N HIS A 151 9.08 10.16 -37.31
CA HIS A 151 7.89 9.91 -36.47
C HIS A 151 6.68 10.73 -36.95
N ILE A 152 5.54 10.07 -37.12
CA ILE A 152 4.31 10.79 -37.46
C ILE A 152 3.93 11.77 -36.33
N GLY A 153 3.56 12.99 -36.68
CA GLY A 153 3.12 13.98 -35.70
C GLY A 153 1.85 13.54 -34.97
N LEU A 154 1.71 13.91 -33.69
CA LEU A 154 0.61 13.44 -32.83
C LEU A 154 -0.78 13.78 -33.39
N ASP A 155 -0.98 14.94 -34.02
CA ASP A 155 -2.25 15.28 -34.68
C ASP A 155 -2.61 14.31 -35.80
N THR A 156 -1.61 13.86 -36.57
CA THR A 156 -1.81 12.87 -37.63
C THR A 156 -2.09 11.50 -37.02
N LEU A 157 -1.33 11.10 -36.00
CA LEU A 157 -1.54 9.84 -35.28
C LEU A 157 -2.95 9.72 -34.70
N ILE A 158 -3.41 10.70 -33.94
CA ILE A 158 -4.73 10.65 -33.31
C ILE A 158 -5.87 10.74 -34.33
N SER A 159 -5.61 11.28 -35.53
CA SER A 159 -6.60 11.27 -36.63
C SER A 159 -6.86 9.86 -37.20
N LEU A 160 -6.00 8.89 -36.89
CA LEU A 160 -6.16 7.48 -37.30
C LEU A 160 -7.19 6.72 -36.47
N VAL A 161 -7.57 7.25 -35.30
CA VAL A 161 -8.62 6.70 -34.44
C VAL A 161 -9.99 6.89 -35.09
N SER A 162 -10.67 5.78 -35.36
CA SER A 162 -11.96 5.73 -36.04
C SER A 162 -13.08 5.41 -35.05
N GLN A 163 -13.95 6.39 -34.82
CA GLN A 163 -15.16 6.19 -34.01
C GLN A 163 -16.12 5.17 -34.64
N ASP A 164 -16.19 5.06 -35.98
CA ASP A 164 -16.98 4.02 -36.66
C ASP A 164 -16.48 2.60 -36.30
N THR A 165 -15.15 2.44 -36.24
CA THR A 165 -14.53 1.17 -35.85
C THR A 165 -14.80 0.84 -34.39
N ILE A 166 -14.63 1.82 -33.49
CA ILE A 166 -14.96 1.71 -32.07
C ILE A 166 -16.43 1.27 -31.90
N TYR A 167 -17.35 1.95 -32.59
CA TYR A 167 -18.77 1.65 -32.52
C TYR A 167 -19.11 0.22 -33.00
N SER A 168 -18.49 -0.22 -34.11
CA SER A 168 -18.67 -1.59 -34.63
C SER A 168 -18.18 -2.65 -33.64
N TYR A 169 -17.02 -2.44 -33.00
CA TYR A 169 -16.50 -3.37 -32.00
C TYR A 169 -17.34 -3.39 -30.73
N MET A 170 -17.83 -2.24 -30.27
CA MET A 170 -18.74 -2.16 -29.11
C MET A 170 -20.05 -2.91 -29.36
N GLN A 171 -20.62 -2.82 -30.55
CA GLN A 171 -21.80 -3.62 -30.92
C GLN A 171 -21.51 -5.13 -30.88
N ARG A 172 -20.33 -5.53 -31.35
CA ARG A 172 -19.91 -6.93 -31.33
C ARG A 172 -19.70 -7.44 -29.90
N MET A 173 -19.13 -6.61 -29.02
CA MET A 173 -18.94 -6.96 -27.62
C MET A 173 -20.28 -7.12 -26.88
N GLU A 174 -21.20 -6.16 -27.01
CA GLU A 174 -22.57 -6.24 -26.44
C GLU A 174 -23.31 -7.50 -26.92
N ALA A 175 -23.14 -7.87 -28.20
CA ALA A 175 -23.81 -9.02 -28.81
C ALA A 175 -23.36 -10.40 -28.25
N PHE A 176 -22.25 -10.47 -27.51
CA PHE A 176 -21.93 -11.69 -26.75
C PHE A 176 -22.89 -11.87 -25.54
N GLY A 177 -23.48 -10.79 -25.04
CA GLY A 177 -24.24 -10.78 -23.79
C GLY A 177 -23.31 -10.83 -22.58
N GLY A 178 -23.74 -11.44 -21.49
CA GLY A 178 -22.88 -11.67 -20.33
C GLY A 178 -21.65 -12.49 -20.69
N ARG A 179 -20.46 -12.03 -20.31
CA ARG A 179 -19.14 -12.65 -20.59
C ARG A 179 -18.44 -13.05 -19.30
N LEU A 180 -19.18 -13.59 -18.32
CA LEU A 180 -18.58 -14.13 -17.10
C LEU A 180 -17.49 -15.15 -17.44
N THR A 181 -16.34 -15.03 -16.78
CA THR A 181 -15.23 -15.96 -16.96
C THR A 181 -15.67 -17.44 -16.86
N GLY A 182 -15.13 -18.29 -17.74
CA GLY A 182 -15.48 -19.70 -17.82
C GLY A 182 -16.80 -20.03 -18.52
N THR A 183 -17.53 -19.04 -19.05
CA THR A 183 -18.75 -19.27 -19.85
C THR A 183 -18.46 -19.36 -21.35
N ASP A 184 -19.35 -20.03 -22.10
CA ASP A 184 -19.25 -20.15 -23.56
C ASP A 184 -19.24 -18.77 -24.25
N SER A 185 -19.96 -17.79 -23.69
CA SER A 185 -19.98 -16.42 -24.19
C SER A 185 -18.63 -15.71 -24.02
N CYS A 186 -18.01 -15.86 -22.85
CA CYS A 186 -16.67 -15.34 -22.59
C CYS A 186 -15.64 -15.98 -23.54
N TYR A 187 -15.71 -17.30 -23.75
CA TYR A 187 -14.85 -17.98 -24.73
C TYR A 187 -15.09 -17.54 -26.18
N ALA A 188 -16.34 -17.24 -26.54
CA ALA A 188 -16.65 -16.69 -27.86
C ALA A 188 -16.06 -15.28 -28.05
N ALA A 189 -16.08 -14.44 -27.01
CA ALA A 189 -15.43 -13.14 -27.01
C ALA A 189 -13.90 -13.27 -27.15
N ARG A 190 -13.26 -14.14 -26.35
CA ARG A 190 -11.83 -14.50 -26.46
C ARG A 190 -11.43 -14.87 -27.89
N ASP A 191 -12.18 -15.78 -28.51
CA ASP A 191 -11.87 -16.26 -29.87
C ASP A 191 -12.01 -15.15 -30.92
N TRP A 192 -13.01 -14.28 -30.76
CA TRP A 192 -13.18 -13.13 -31.62
C TRP A 192 -12.04 -12.12 -31.47
N LEU A 193 -11.65 -11.78 -30.23
CA LEU A 193 -10.54 -10.88 -29.93
C LEU A 193 -9.22 -11.39 -30.55
N ALA A 194 -8.93 -12.67 -30.36
CA ALA A 194 -7.74 -13.29 -30.95
C ALA A 194 -7.78 -13.27 -32.50
N ALA A 195 -8.96 -13.44 -33.10
CA ALA A 195 -9.12 -13.30 -34.54
C ALA A 195 -8.96 -11.85 -35.02
N GLN A 196 -9.42 -10.85 -34.26
CA GLN A 196 -9.23 -9.43 -34.60
C GLN A 196 -7.75 -9.06 -34.62
N PHE A 197 -6.99 -9.39 -33.57
CA PHE A 197 -5.55 -9.13 -33.57
C PHE A 197 -4.84 -9.77 -34.77
N ARG A 198 -5.13 -11.04 -35.08
CA ARG A 198 -4.58 -11.70 -36.28
C ARG A 198 -4.97 -10.98 -37.57
N SER A 199 -6.21 -10.49 -37.65
CA SER A 199 -6.70 -9.77 -38.83
C SER A 199 -5.98 -8.44 -39.09
N TYR A 200 -5.42 -7.82 -38.05
CA TYR A 200 -4.59 -6.61 -38.18
C TYR A 200 -3.17 -6.91 -38.65
N GLY A 201 -2.77 -8.19 -38.68
CA GLY A 201 -1.43 -8.62 -39.09
C GLY A 201 -0.49 -8.94 -37.93
N TYR A 202 -0.99 -9.10 -36.70
CA TYR A 202 -0.17 -9.59 -35.59
C TYR A 202 0.13 -11.09 -35.75
N ASP A 203 1.41 -11.42 -35.93
CA ASP A 203 1.87 -12.80 -36.06
C ASP A 203 1.91 -13.54 -34.71
N SER A 204 2.13 -12.82 -33.62
CA SER A 204 2.18 -13.37 -32.26
C SER A 204 0.90 -13.05 -31.50
N VAL A 205 -0.09 -13.95 -31.61
CA VAL A 205 -1.34 -13.89 -30.83
C VAL A 205 -1.47 -15.15 -29.98
N ILE A 206 -1.32 -14.96 -28.68
CA ILE A 206 -1.20 -15.99 -27.65
C ILE A 206 -2.51 -16.06 -26.85
N ILE A 207 -2.99 -17.28 -26.62
CA ILE A 207 -4.04 -17.56 -25.64
C ILE A 207 -3.35 -17.96 -24.34
N ASP A 208 -3.16 -16.99 -23.46
CA ASP A 208 -2.44 -17.15 -22.20
C ASP A 208 -3.38 -17.74 -21.15
N SER A 209 -3.17 -19.01 -20.83
CA SER A 209 -4.15 -19.85 -20.12
C SER A 209 -3.78 -20.08 -18.66
N PHE A 210 -4.74 -19.90 -17.77
CA PHE A 210 -4.58 -20.06 -16.33
C PHE A 210 -5.83 -20.66 -15.68
N THR A 211 -5.75 -20.96 -14.38
CA THR A 211 -6.92 -21.38 -13.59
C THR A 211 -7.36 -20.22 -12.73
N GLY A 212 -8.44 -19.54 -13.15
CA GLY A 212 -9.11 -18.51 -12.38
C GLY A 212 -10.15 -19.11 -11.44
N SER A 213 -11.09 -18.27 -11.00
CA SER A 213 -12.25 -18.70 -10.24
C SER A 213 -13.49 -17.95 -10.72
N GLN A 214 -14.65 -18.59 -10.71
CA GLN A 214 -15.91 -17.90 -10.97
C GLN A 214 -16.27 -16.94 -9.83
N LEU A 215 -17.00 -15.89 -10.20
CA LEU A 215 -17.47 -14.86 -9.29
C LEU A 215 -18.35 -15.46 -8.17
N TRP A 216 -18.22 -14.89 -6.95
CA TRP A 216 -18.95 -15.24 -5.72
C TRP A 216 -18.70 -16.63 -5.12
N ASP A 217 -18.87 -17.72 -5.88
CA ASP A 217 -18.76 -19.10 -5.37
C ASP A 217 -17.32 -19.65 -5.40
N ARG A 218 -16.41 -18.93 -6.08
CA ARG A 218 -14.99 -19.23 -6.21
C ARG A 218 -14.72 -20.63 -6.77
N VAL A 219 -15.61 -21.13 -7.63
CA VAL A 219 -15.39 -22.39 -8.32
C VAL A 219 -14.23 -22.23 -9.31
N PRO A 220 -13.18 -23.08 -9.27
CA PRO A 220 -12.08 -22.99 -10.21
C PRO A 220 -12.57 -23.16 -11.65
N VAL A 221 -12.15 -22.26 -12.55
CA VAL A 221 -12.51 -22.29 -13.96
C VAL A 221 -11.29 -22.07 -14.84
N ALA A 222 -11.33 -22.62 -16.05
CA ALA A 222 -10.33 -22.32 -17.06
C ALA A 222 -10.57 -20.91 -17.59
N SER A 223 -9.58 -20.04 -17.40
CA SER A 223 -9.62 -18.62 -17.78
C SER A 223 -8.42 -18.32 -18.67
N GLN A 224 -8.59 -17.38 -19.60
CA GLN A 224 -7.62 -17.17 -20.66
C GLN A 224 -7.56 -15.72 -21.13
N ASN A 225 -6.40 -15.08 -20.94
CA ASN A 225 -6.11 -13.79 -21.54
C ASN A 225 -5.89 -13.95 -23.06
N VAL A 226 -6.13 -12.88 -23.81
CA VAL A 226 -5.72 -12.78 -25.22
C VAL A 226 -4.61 -11.76 -25.34
N VAL A 227 -3.42 -12.22 -25.74
CA VAL A 227 -2.21 -11.39 -25.81
C VAL A 227 -1.74 -11.29 -27.25
N ALA A 228 -1.59 -10.07 -27.77
CA ALA A 228 -0.97 -9.81 -29.07
C ALA A 228 0.35 -9.04 -28.88
N VAL A 229 1.42 -9.54 -29.48
CA VAL A 229 2.77 -8.97 -29.33
C VAL A 229 3.26 -8.40 -30.66
N LYS A 230 3.71 -7.14 -30.62
CA LYS A 230 4.41 -6.45 -31.71
C LYS A 230 5.87 -6.21 -31.29
N PRO A 231 6.83 -6.97 -31.82
CA PRO A 231 8.24 -6.76 -31.50
C PRO A 231 8.69 -5.35 -31.91
N GLY A 232 9.42 -4.67 -31.03
CA GLY A 232 10.07 -3.40 -31.34
C GLY A 232 11.26 -3.58 -32.29
N ALA A 233 11.50 -2.60 -33.16
CA ALA A 233 12.59 -2.60 -34.13
C ALA A 233 13.94 -2.31 -33.47
N THR A 234 13.95 -1.42 -32.47
CA THR A 234 15.19 -0.92 -31.84
C THR A 234 15.43 -1.55 -30.47
N TYR A 235 14.38 -1.71 -29.65
CA TYR A 235 14.43 -2.20 -28.28
C TYR A 235 13.41 -3.33 -28.04
N PRO A 236 13.60 -4.52 -28.64
CA PRO A 236 12.64 -5.61 -28.56
C PRO A 236 12.42 -6.16 -27.14
N ASP A 237 13.36 -5.95 -26.23
CA ASP A 237 13.28 -6.41 -24.84
C ASP A 237 12.57 -5.42 -23.89
N ALA A 238 12.28 -4.19 -24.35
CA ALA A 238 11.58 -3.17 -23.57
C ALA A 238 10.12 -3.08 -24.03
N GLN A 239 9.18 -3.16 -23.10
CA GLN A 239 7.77 -3.36 -23.40
C GLN A 239 6.87 -2.22 -22.95
N ILE A 240 5.91 -1.85 -23.80
CA ILE A 240 4.74 -1.06 -23.45
C ILE A 240 3.52 -1.99 -23.49
N ILE A 241 2.81 -2.09 -22.37
CA ILE A 241 1.58 -2.88 -22.27
C ILE A 241 0.38 -1.94 -22.39
N VAL A 242 -0.61 -2.31 -23.20
CA VAL A 242 -1.92 -1.66 -23.25
C VAL A 242 -2.98 -2.74 -23.06
N GLY A 243 -3.89 -2.57 -22.11
CA GLY A 243 -4.93 -3.57 -21.87
C GLY A 243 -6.21 -3.06 -21.26
N GLY A 244 -7.21 -3.93 -21.28
CA GLY A 244 -8.49 -3.80 -20.60
C GLY A 244 -9.15 -5.18 -20.55
N HIS A 245 -9.93 -5.48 -19.52
CA HIS A 245 -10.58 -6.79 -19.40
C HIS A 245 -11.82 -6.90 -20.28
N PHE A 246 -12.10 -8.12 -20.74
CA PHE A 246 -13.25 -8.42 -21.61
C PHE A 246 -14.31 -9.26 -20.92
N ASP A 247 -14.03 -9.83 -19.74
CA ASP A 247 -15.05 -10.46 -18.92
C ASP A 247 -15.97 -9.40 -18.28
N VAL A 248 -17.13 -9.83 -17.82
CA VAL A 248 -18.12 -8.99 -17.12
C VAL A 248 -18.85 -9.85 -16.09
N VAL A 249 -19.41 -9.22 -15.06
CA VAL A 249 -20.38 -9.87 -14.18
C VAL A 249 -21.55 -10.56 -14.91
N PRO A 250 -22.23 -11.52 -14.27
CA PRO A 250 -23.36 -12.24 -14.87
C PRO A 250 -24.54 -11.36 -15.22
N ASP A 251 -25.30 -11.77 -16.25
CA ASP A 251 -26.53 -11.14 -16.71
C ASP A 251 -26.41 -9.65 -17.11
N CYS A 252 -25.19 -9.17 -17.40
CA CYS A 252 -24.91 -7.80 -17.81
C CYS A 252 -24.22 -7.74 -19.19
N PRO A 253 -24.58 -6.82 -20.10
CA PRO A 253 -23.91 -6.70 -21.39
C PRO A 253 -22.48 -6.14 -21.29
N GLY A 254 -22.16 -5.38 -20.23
CA GLY A 254 -20.81 -4.90 -19.95
C GLY A 254 -20.23 -3.99 -21.03
N SER A 255 -21.03 -3.04 -21.52
CA SER A 255 -20.60 -2.12 -22.56
C SER A 255 -19.55 -1.13 -22.04
N ASP A 256 -19.81 -0.47 -20.93
CA ASP A 256 -18.83 0.39 -20.29
C ASP A 256 -17.81 -0.44 -19.51
N ASP A 257 -18.28 -1.46 -18.78
CA ASP A 257 -17.48 -2.35 -17.93
C ASP A 257 -17.43 -3.81 -18.47
N ASN A 258 -16.42 -4.18 -19.26
CA ASN A 258 -15.37 -3.32 -19.79
C ASN A 258 -15.11 -3.53 -21.29
N ALA A 259 -16.19 -3.65 -22.07
CA ALA A 259 -16.05 -3.61 -23.52
C ALA A 259 -15.39 -2.29 -23.98
N SER A 260 -15.65 -1.17 -23.29
CA SER A 260 -15.07 0.13 -23.62
C SER A 260 -13.53 0.11 -23.61
N GLY A 261 -12.90 -0.38 -22.54
CA GLY A 261 -11.45 -0.50 -22.41
C GLY A 261 -10.85 -1.54 -23.36
N THR A 262 -11.51 -2.70 -23.49
CA THR A 262 -11.11 -3.74 -24.45
C THR A 262 -11.10 -3.21 -25.89
N VAL A 263 -12.13 -2.47 -26.30
CA VAL A 263 -12.23 -1.87 -27.63
C VAL A 263 -11.20 -0.76 -27.82
N GLY A 264 -10.91 0.03 -26.78
CA GLY A 264 -9.82 1.00 -26.80
C GLY A 264 -8.47 0.34 -27.11
N THR A 265 -8.19 -0.80 -26.46
CA THR A 265 -6.99 -1.60 -26.70
C THR A 265 -6.94 -2.13 -28.14
N LEU A 266 -8.05 -2.65 -28.67
CA LEU A 266 -8.13 -3.11 -30.06
C LEU A 266 -7.87 -2.00 -31.08
N GLU A 267 -8.41 -0.81 -30.85
CA GLU A 267 -8.28 0.31 -31.79
C GLU A 267 -6.84 0.86 -31.82
N ILE A 268 -6.20 0.96 -30.65
CA ILE A 268 -4.76 1.28 -30.56
C ILE A 268 -3.94 0.23 -31.29
N ALA A 269 -4.22 -1.06 -31.07
CA ALA A 269 -3.53 -2.16 -31.74
C ALA A 269 -3.75 -2.12 -33.26
N ARG A 270 -4.95 -1.83 -33.75
CA ARG A 270 -5.26 -1.72 -35.18
C ARG A 270 -4.39 -0.66 -35.87
N ILE A 271 -4.20 0.49 -35.21
CA ILE A 271 -3.42 1.60 -35.75
C ILE A 271 -1.93 1.28 -35.74
N LEU A 272 -1.40 0.76 -34.63
CA LEU A 272 0.03 0.47 -34.47
C LEU A 272 0.48 -0.76 -35.27
N ALA A 273 -0.44 -1.60 -35.75
CA ALA A 273 -0.11 -2.76 -36.59
C ALA A 273 0.67 -2.34 -37.86
N ALA A 274 0.28 -1.21 -38.46
CA ALA A 274 0.88 -0.69 -39.70
C ALA A 274 2.12 0.20 -39.49
N MET A 275 2.56 0.39 -38.24
CA MET A 275 3.68 1.28 -37.89
C MET A 275 4.90 0.47 -37.47
N GLU A 276 6.10 1.01 -37.69
CA GLU A 276 7.31 0.53 -37.01
C GLU A 276 7.36 1.20 -35.63
N THR A 277 7.65 0.42 -34.59
CA THR A 277 7.76 0.90 -33.20
C THR A 277 9.14 0.58 -32.68
N ASP A 278 9.70 1.43 -31.84
CA ASP A 278 11.03 1.20 -31.24
C ASP A 278 10.97 0.16 -30.13
N LEU A 279 9.95 0.23 -29.28
CA LEU A 279 9.66 -0.70 -28.20
C LEU A 279 8.71 -1.82 -28.66
N THR A 280 8.74 -2.92 -27.91
CA THR A 280 7.76 -3.99 -28.05
C THR A 280 6.43 -3.53 -27.46
N PHE A 281 5.37 -3.61 -28.26
CA PHE A 281 4.01 -3.42 -27.75
C PHE A 281 3.37 -4.76 -27.43
N VAL A 282 2.74 -4.84 -26.27
CA VAL A 282 1.94 -5.98 -25.85
C VAL A 282 0.52 -5.50 -25.59
N PHE A 283 -0.43 -5.98 -26.39
CA PHE A 283 -1.85 -5.69 -26.24
C PHE A 283 -2.51 -6.86 -25.52
N ILE A 284 -3.21 -6.59 -24.42
CA ILE A 284 -3.82 -7.66 -23.61
C ILE A 284 -5.30 -7.37 -23.41
N ALA A 285 -6.14 -8.34 -23.79
CA ALA A 285 -7.50 -8.42 -23.30
C ALA A 285 -7.52 -9.40 -22.12
N PHE A 286 -7.69 -8.88 -20.91
CA PHE A 286 -7.66 -9.68 -19.68
C PHE A 286 -8.98 -10.43 -19.46
N ASP A 287 -8.89 -11.65 -18.96
CA ASP A 287 -10.04 -12.43 -18.48
C ASP A 287 -10.01 -12.48 -16.94
N SER A 288 -11.16 -12.68 -16.33
CA SER A 288 -11.30 -12.89 -14.89
C SER A 288 -10.88 -11.69 -14.03
N GLU A 289 -11.04 -10.46 -14.53
CA GLU A 289 -10.86 -9.23 -13.75
C GLU A 289 -11.92 -9.16 -12.66
N GLU A 290 -13.18 -9.34 -13.07
CA GLU A 290 -14.35 -9.21 -12.20
C GLU A 290 -14.31 -10.23 -11.07
N SER A 291 -13.64 -11.35 -11.35
CA SER A 291 -13.43 -12.44 -10.41
C SER A 291 -12.12 -12.30 -9.62
N TRP A 292 -11.67 -11.08 -9.32
CA TRP A 292 -10.50 -10.74 -8.49
C TRP A 292 -9.16 -10.66 -9.23
N LEU A 293 -9.14 -10.03 -10.42
CA LEU A 293 -7.91 -9.70 -11.18
C LEU A 293 -7.05 -10.91 -11.58
N TRP A 294 -7.64 -12.12 -11.73
CA TRP A 294 -6.82 -13.32 -11.93
C TRP A 294 -6.01 -13.27 -13.22
N GLY A 295 -6.56 -12.71 -14.29
CA GLY A 295 -5.88 -12.61 -15.58
C GLY A 295 -4.65 -11.71 -15.53
N SER A 296 -4.80 -10.50 -14.99
CA SER A 296 -3.68 -9.57 -14.84
C SER A 296 -2.69 -10.02 -13.77
N GLN A 297 -3.14 -10.65 -12.68
CA GLN A 297 -2.26 -11.23 -11.67
C GLN A 297 -1.39 -12.35 -12.27
N HIS A 298 -2.00 -13.29 -13.00
CA HIS A 298 -1.28 -14.37 -13.68
C HIS A 298 -0.22 -13.81 -14.63
N TYR A 299 -0.59 -12.84 -15.49
CA TYR A 299 0.35 -12.26 -16.44
C TYR A 299 1.49 -11.49 -15.74
N ALA A 300 1.17 -10.67 -14.74
CA ALA A 300 2.14 -9.85 -14.02
C ALA A 300 3.12 -10.71 -13.21
N ASP A 301 2.64 -11.76 -12.55
CA ASP A 301 3.46 -12.73 -11.80
C ASP A 301 4.47 -13.40 -12.74
N GLU A 302 4.00 -13.86 -13.89
CA GLU A 302 4.85 -14.49 -14.89
C GLU A 302 5.87 -13.52 -15.50
N ALA A 303 5.46 -12.31 -15.85
CA ALA A 303 6.34 -11.29 -16.42
C ALA A 303 7.43 -10.87 -15.42
N TYR A 304 7.07 -10.70 -14.15
CA TYR A 304 8.02 -10.43 -13.07
C TYR A 304 8.98 -11.61 -12.86
N ALA A 305 8.48 -12.84 -12.83
CA ALA A 305 9.31 -14.04 -12.70
C ALA A 305 10.32 -14.19 -13.85
N ARG A 306 9.96 -13.74 -15.07
CA ARG A 306 10.85 -13.69 -16.24
C ARG A 306 11.78 -12.48 -16.28
N GLY A 307 11.61 -11.52 -15.37
CA GLY A 307 12.40 -10.28 -15.34
C GLY A 307 12.13 -9.39 -16.55
N GLU A 308 10.90 -9.38 -17.06
CA GLU A 308 10.54 -8.58 -18.23
C GLU A 308 10.66 -7.08 -17.95
N ASN A 309 11.24 -6.33 -18.89
CA ASN A 309 11.38 -4.89 -18.79
C ASN A 309 10.11 -4.19 -19.29
N ILE A 310 9.09 -4.14 -18.43
CA ILE A 310 7.86 -3.39 -18.70
C ILE A 310 8.10 -1.92 -18.34
N VAL A 311 8.26 -1.11 -19.38
CA VAL A 311 8.50 0.34 -19.29
C VAL A 311 7.26 1.04 -18.77
N TYR A 312 6.10 0.61 -19.25
CA TYR A 312 4.83 1.23 -18.92
C TYR A 312 3.67 0.28 -19.19
N MET A 313 2.70 0.23 -18.28
CA MET A 313 1.42 -0.44 -18.48
C MET A 313 0.28 0.57 -18.43
N MET A 314 -0.50 0.63 -19.51
CA MET A 314 -1.72 1.41 -19.62
C MET A 314 -2.92 0.48 -19.52
N ASN A 315 -3.69 0.63 -18.45
CA ASN A 315 -4.97 -0.01 -18.27
C ASN A 315 -6.10 0.94 -18.69
N LEU A 316 -7.02 0.45 -19.52
CA LEU A 316 -8.22 1.14 -19.94
C LEU A 316 -9.41 0.39 -19.34
N ASP A 317 -10.16 1.04 -18.46
CA ASP A 317 -11.31 0.41 -17.82
C ASP A 317 -12.40 1.43 -17.48
N MET A 318 -13.60 1.19 -18.00
CA MET A 318 -14.74 2.12 -18.01
C MET A 318 -14.37 3.49 -18.58
N ILE A 319 -14.25 3.58 -19.91
CA ILE A 319 -13.80 4.79 -20.61
C ILE A 319 -14.89 5.43 -21.47
N GLY A 320 -16.17 5.10 -21.25
CA GLY A 320 -17.22 5.39 -22.22
C GLY A 320 -18.54 5.93 -21.69
N HIS A 321 -18.85 5.91 -20.40
CA HIS A 321 -20.21 6.17 -19.92
C HIS A 321 -20.72 7.60 -20.10
N LEU A 322 -22.01 7.73 -20.40
CA LEU A 322 -22.76 8.99 -20.31
C LEU A 322 -23.06 9.37 -18.85
N PRO A 323 -22.82 10.61 -18.39
CA PRO A 323 -22.74 11.81 -19.21
C PRO A 323 -21.31 12.35 -19.32
N ASN A 324 -20.27 11.50 -19.24
CA ASN A 324 -18.89 11.98 -19.34
C ASN A 324 -18.64 12.71 -20.66
N ASP A 325 -17.83 13.77 -20.60
CA ASP A 325 -17.51 14.59 -21.77
C ASP A 325 -16.12 15.25 -21.66
N GLY A 326 -15.79 15.89 -20.53
CA GLY A 326 -14.56 16.67 -20.40
C GLY A 326 -13.58 16.20 -19.32
N ALA A 327 -13.91 15.16 -18.56
CA ALA A 327 -13.14 14.74 -17.39
C ALA A 327 -12.82 13.25 -17.40
N ALA A 328 -11.69 12.89 -16.81
CA ALA A 328 -11.28 11.49 -16.59
C ALA A 328 -10.63 11.36 -15.21
N ASN A 329 -10.66 10.14 -14.66
CA ASN A 329 -9.83 9.74 -13.53
C ASN A 329 -8.60 8.98 -14.07
N LEU A 330 -7.44 9.29 -13.51
CA LEU A 330 -6.17 8.68 -13.90
C LEU A 330 -5.48 8.14 -12.66
N TYR A 331 -5.58 6.83 -12.46
CA TYR A 331 -4.98 6.18 -11.31
C TYR A 331 -3.54 5.77 -11.61
N CYS A 332 -2.64 6.00 -10.67
CA CYS A 332 -1.21 5.75 -10.82
C CYS A 332 -0.58 5.24 -9.52
N GLY A 333 0.55 4.55 -9.65
CA GLY A 333 1.40 4.16 -8.53
C GLY A 333 2.32 5.29 -8.05
N SER A 334 3.40 4.92 -7.36
CA SER A 334 4.44 5.86 -6.92
C SER A 334 5.18 6.54 -8.08
N ILE A 335 5.25 5.89 -9.24
CA ILE A 335 5.89 6.40 -10.46
C ILE A 335 4.82 7.05 -11.34
N THR A 336 4.82 8.39 -11.40
CA THR A 336 3.73 9.16 -12.03
C THR A 336 4.09 9.81 -13.37
N THR A 337 5.34 9.71 -13.83
CA THR A 337 5.84 10.42 -15.03
C THR A 337 5.00 10.16 -16.28
N TYR A 338 4.72 8.89 -16.60
CA TYR A 338 3.91 8.53 -17.76
C TYR A 338 2.42 8.89 -17.58
N SER A 339 1.93 8.88 -16.34
CA SER A 339 0.58 9.35 -16.03
C SER A 339 0.45 10.87 -16.23
N LEU A 340 1.47 11.65 -15.84
CA LEU A 340 1.51 13.08 -16.11
C LEU A 340 1.55 13.36 -17.62
N LEU A 341 2.31 12.57 -18.37
CA LEU A 341 2.31 12.65 -19.83
C LEU A 341 0.90 12.42 -20.41
N TRP A 342 0.21 11.36 -19.97
CA TRP A 342 -1.16 11.10 -20.40
C TRP A 342 -2.09 12.28 -20.09
N LYS A 343 -2.07 12.76 -18.85
CA LYS A 343 -2.88 13.92 -18.42
C LYS A 343 -2.62 15.15 -19.28
N THR A 344 -1.35 15.45 -19.60
CA THR A 344 -0.97 16.60 -20.42
C THR A 344 -1.44 16.43 -21.87
N LEU A 345 -1.24 15.26 -22.47
CA LEU A 345 -1.68 14.98 -23.84
C LEU A 345 -3.21 14.94 -23.96
N ALA A 346 -3.91 14.38 -22.97
CA ALA A 346 -5.36 14.36 -22.91
C ALA A 346 -5.96 15.77 -22.89
N ASP A 347 -5.42 16.67 -22.06
CA ASP A 347 -5.90 18.05 -21.96
C ASP A 347 -5.60 18.83 -23.25
N SER A 348 -4.35 18.74 -23.75
CA SER A 348 -3.87 19.54 -24.87
C SER A 348 -4.37 19.08 -26.25
N LEU A 349 -4.53 17.77 -26.49
CA LEU A 349 -4.89 17.24 -27.81
C LEU A 349 -6.40 17.03 -27.96
N VAL A 350 -7.09 16.70 -26.86
CA VAL A 350 -8.49 16.26 -26.92
C VAL A 350 -9.40 16.90 -25.87
N GLY A 351 -8.90 17.85 -25.08
CA GLY A 351 -9.70 18.61 -24.13
C GLY A 351 -10.27 17.77 -22.98
N ILE A 352 -9.55 16.74 -22.56
CA ILE A 352 -9.91 15.90 -21.40
C ILE A 352 -9.04 16.28 -20.22
N THR A 353 -9.66 16.82 -19.17
CA THR A 353 -8.97 17.14 -17.92
C THR A 353 -8.98 15.94 -16.96
N ALA A 354 -7.80 15.44 -16.62
CA ALA A 354 -7.66 14.27 -15.76
C ALA A 354 -7.42 14.62 -14.28
N THR A 355 -8.06 13.90 -13.35
CA THR A 355 -7.72 13.92 -11.93
C THR A 355 -6.86 12.72 -11.58
N MET A 356 -5.72 12.93 -10.92
CA MET A 356 -4.80 11.85 -10.55
C MET A 356 -5.06 11.35 -9.14
N ALA A 357 -5.04 10.03 -8.95
CA ALA A 357 -5.22 9.37 -7.66
C ALA A 357 -4.50 8.01 -7.63
N GLY A 358 -4.53 7.31 -6.51
CA GLY A 358 -4.15 5.89 -6.42
C GLY A 358 -5.39 5.00 -6.46
N SER A 359 -5.27 3.78 -6.99
CA SER A 359 -6.33 2.77 -6.97
C SER A 359 -5.74 1.36 -6.95
N THR A 360 -6.52 0.40 -6.45
CA THR A 360 -6.22 -1.03 -6.46
C THR A 360 -7.28 -1.84 -7.20
N ALA A 361 -8.16 -1.17 -7.96
CA ALA A 361 -9.47 -1.68 -8.34
C ALA A 361 -9.58 -2.15 -9.80
N SER A 362 -8.46 -2.44 -10.48
CA SER A 362 -8.46 -2.95 -11.86
C SER A 362 -7.09 -3.58 -12.20
N ASP A 363 -6.93 -4.04 -13.45
CA ASP A 363 -5.80 -4.83 -13.95
C ASP A 363 -4.43 -4.14 -13.89
N HIS A 364 -4.36 -2.82 -13.68
CA HIS A 364 -3.08 -2.14 -13.44
C HIS A 364 -2.43 -2.55 -12.12
N TYR A 365 -3.24 -2.99 -11.14
CA TYR A 365 -2.79 -3.13 -9.76
C TYR A 365 -1.72 -4.23 -9.57
N PRO A 366 -1.83 -5.44 -10.15
CA PRO A 366 -0.78 -6.45 -10.07
C PRO A 366 0.58 -5.96 -10.61
N PHE A 367 0.59 -5.22 -11.72
CA PHE A 367 1.82 -4.62 -12.27
C PHE A 367 2.40 -3.56 -11.32
N GLN A 368 1.55 -2.73 -10.73
CA GLN A 368 1.96 -1.72 -9.75
C GLN A 368 2.61 -2.35 -8.51
N GLN A 369 2.13 -3.51 -8.05
CA GLN A 369 2.70 -4.22 -6.89
C GLN A 369 4.16 -4.65 -7.14
N TYR A 370 4.51 -4.96 -8.39
CA TYR A 370 5.88 -5.26 -8.80
C TYR A 370 6.74 -4.02 -9.09
N GLY A 371 6.18 -2.81 -8.90
CA GLY A 371 6.89 -1.54 -9.10
C GLY A 371 6.94 -1.06 -10.54
N TYR A 372 6.20 -1.69 -11.47
CA TYR A 372 6.12 -1.20 -12.84
C TYR A 372 5.37 0.14 -12.90
N PRO A 373 5.79 1.08 -13.78
CA PRO A 373 5.03 2.30 -14.03
C PRO A 373 3.68 1.98 -14.67
N VAL A 374 2.59 2.48 -14.08
CA VAL A 374 1.24 2.22 -14.58
C VAL A 374 0.41 3.50 -14.73
N SER A 375 -0.56 3.45 -15.63
CA SER A 375 -1.72 4.32 -15.60
C SER A 375 -2.97 3.49 -15.77
N PHE A 376 -3.95 3.70 -14.91
CA PHE A 376 -5.31 3.23 -15.10
C PHE A 376 -6.20 4.43 -15.45
N VAL A 377 -6.67 4.45 -16.69
CA VAL A 377 -7.58 5.46 -17.22
C VAL A 377 -9.01 4.99 -16.99
N GLN A 378 -9.77 5.79 -16.25
CA GLN A 378 -11.20 5.62 -16.02
C GLN A 378 -11.92 6.91 -16.36
N GLU A 379 -13.19 6.79 -16.70
CA GLU A 379 -14.08 7.93 -16.82
C GLU A 379 -14.17 8.80 -15.57
N GLY A 380 -14.52 10.08 -15.76
CA GLY A 380 -14.51 11.07 -14.68
C GLY A 380 -15.67 10.90 -13.70
N ILE A 381 -16.87 10.66 -14.23
CA ILE A 381 -18.11 10.36 -13.52
C ILE A 381 -18.34 8.87 -13.65
N PHE A 382 -18.23 8.15 -12.54
CA PHE A 382 -18.42 6.71 -12.49
C PHE A 382 -19.84 6.29 -12.90
N SER A 383 -19.94 5.23 -13.70
CA SER A 383 -21.18 4.72 -14.26
C SER A 383 -22.26 4.36 -13.24
N SER A 384 -23.48 4.88 -13.46
CA SER A 384 -24.66 4.45 -12.70
C SER A 384 -25.20 3.09 -13.14
N GLU A 385 -24.83 2.65 -14.33
CA GLU A 385 -25.26 1.37 -14.90
C GLU A 385 -24.28 0.23 -14.60
N TYR A 386 -23.15 0.56 -13.95
CA TYR A 386 -22.11 -0.38 -13.52
C TYR A 386 -22.69 -1.69 -12.97
N HIS A 387 -22.20 -2.81 -13.47
CA HIS A 387 -22.60 -4.18 -13.11
C HIS A 387 -24.10 -4.48 -13.24
N CYS A 388 -24.87 -3.63 -13.94
CA CYS A 388 -26.32 -3.78 -14.08
C CYS A 388 -27.08 -3.84 -12.73
N TYR A 389 -26.55 -3.20 -11.67
CA TYR A 389 -27.19 -3.19 -10.35
C TYR A 389 -28.58 -2.52 -10.36
N ASN A 390 -29.52 -3.02 -9.56
CA ASN A 390 -30.87 -2.46 -9.43
C ASN A 390 -31.72 -2.43 -10.72
N GLY A 391 -31.42 -3.30 -11.67
CA GLY A 391 -32.18 -3.40 -12.93
C GLY A 391 -31.80 -2.34 -13.97
N THR A 392 -30.63 -1.72 -13.80
CA THR A 392 -29.93 -0.95 -14.83
C THR A 392 -29.42 -1.88 -15.94
N SER A 393 -28.92 -1.29 -17.04
CA SER A 393 -28.38 -2.06 -18.16
C SER A 393 -27.16 -1.35 -18.71
N ASP A 394 -25.97 -1.87 -18.39
CA ASP A 394 -24.71 -1.44 -19.00
C ASP A 394 -24.63 -1.92 -20.46
N ASP A 395 -25.29 -1.18 -21.34
CA ASP A 395 -25.39 -1.43 -22.78
C ASP A 395 -24.90 -0.21 -23.60
N ASN A 396 -24.76 -0.38 -24.92
CA ASN A 396 -24.21 0.69 -25.76
C ASN A 396 -25.09 1.95 -25.82
N ALA A 397 -26.34 1.90 -25.34
CA ALA A 397 -27.18 3.09 -25.27
C ALA A 397 -26.70 4.08 -24.18
N HIS A 398 -25.86 3.62 -23.25
CA HIS A 398 -25.31 4.42 -22.16
C HIS A 398 -23.86 4.88 -22.42
N ILE A 399 -23.36 4.69 -23.65
CA ILE A 399 -21.99 5.07 -24.04
C ILE A 399 -21.97 6.40 -24.78
N ASN A 400 -21.10 7.31 -24.35
CA ASN A 400 -20.67 8.48 -25.09
C ASN A 400 -19.47 8.12 -25.99
N PHE A 401 -19.75 7.72 -27.23
CA PHE A 401 -18.73 7.33 -28.20
C PHE A 401 -17.74 8.45 -28.57
N GLU A 402 -18.15 9.72 -28.52
CA GLU A 402 -17.26 10.84 -28.81
C GLU A 402 -16.25 11.05 -27.68
N TYR A 403 -16.71 10.95 -26.43
CA TYR A 403 -15.85 10.95 -25.24
C TYR A 403 -14.88 9.78 -25.26
N MET A 404 -15.39 8.56 -25.45
CA MET A 404 -14.58 7.34 -25.55
C MET A 404 -13.49 7.45 -26.63
N THR A 405 -13.86 7.96 -27.81
CA THR A 405 -12.92 8.20 -28.91
C THR A 405 -11.79 9.14 -28.51
N ARG A 406 -12.08 10.20 -27.75
CA ARG A 406 -11.06 11.15 -27.25
C ARG A 406 -10.16 10.51 -26.21
N ILE A 407 -10.69 9.69 -25.30
CA ILE A 407 -9.88 8.91 -24.35
C ILE A 407 -8.91 7.97 -25.09
N ILE A 408 -9.38 7.28 -26.13
CA ILE A 408 -8.54 6.39 -26.95
C ILE A 408 -7.45 7.18 -27.70
N LYS A 409 -7.79 8.37 -28.24
CA LYS A 409 -6.80 9.27 -28.87
C LYS A 409 -5.69 9.70 -27.91
N ALA A 410 -6.04 10.13 -26.70
CA ALA A 410 -5.06 10.52 -25.68
C ALA A 410 -4.15 9.35 -25.28
N SER A 411 -4.75 8.18 -25.13
CA SER A 411 -4.07 6.92 -24.80
C SER A 411 -3.09 6.50 -25.89
N LEU A 412 -3.52 6.50 -27.16
CA LEU A 412 -2.66 6.26 -28.33
C LEU A 412 -1.49 7.25 -28.39
N ALA A 413 -1.76 8.54 -28.24
CA ALA A 413 -0.73 9.58 -28.29
C ALA A 413 0.33 9.37 -27.19
N THR A 414 -0.10 8.94 -26.01
CA THR A 414 0.79 8.72 -24.87
C THR A 414 1.70 7.54 -25.12
N VAL A 415 1.16 6.37 -25.46
CA VAL A 415 1.98 5.16 -25.66
C VAL A 415 2.91 5.31 -26.87
N TYR A 416 2.48 6.01 -27.93
CA TYR A 416 3.34 6.33 -29.06
C TYR A 416 4.42 7.37 -28.73
N THR A 417 4.13 8.33 -27.85
CA THR A 417 5.15 9.27 -27.37
C THR A 417 6.19 8.53 -26.51
N ILE A 418 5.77 7.59 -25.67
CA ILE A 418 6.69 6.75 -24.89
C ILE A 418 7.54 5.87 -25.82
N ASP A 419 6.97 5.38 -26.93
CA ASP A 419 7.73 4.65 -27.95
C ASP A 419 8.87 5.49 -28.55
N GLY A 420 8.58 6.73 -28.95
CA GLY A 420 9.55 7.64 -29.58
C GLY A 420 10.56 8.31 -28.62
N TYR A 421 10.43 8.09 -27.31
CA TYR A 421 11.40 8.54 -26.30
C TYR A 421 11.89 7.30 -25.55
N PRO A 422 13.11 6.78 -25.83
CA PRO A 422 13.56 5.57 -25.16
C PRO A 422 13.43 5.73 -23.64
N PRO A 423 13.05 4.66 -22.92
CA PRO A 423 12.91 4.73 -21.48
C PRO A 423 14.23 5.23 -20.90
N PRO A 424 14.20 6.19 -19.97
CA PRO A 424 15.41 6.54 -19.26
C PRO A 424 15.98 5.27 -18.59
N PRO A 425 17.29 5.20 -18.33
CA PRO A 425 17.89 4.07 -17.62
C PRO A 425 17.13 3.74 -16.33
N PRO A 426 17.19 2.48 -15.86
CA PRO A 426 16.60 2.09 -14.58
C PRO A 426 17.06 3.06 -13.46
N PRO A 427 16.16 3.46 -12.55
CA PRO A 427 16.53 4.34 -11.45
C PRO A 427 17.61 3.73 -10.55
N VAL A 428 18.46 4.60 -10.00
CA VAL A 428 19.56 4.21 -9.12
C VAL A 428 19.18 4.50 -7.68
N MET A 429 19.27 3.50 -6.81
CA MET A 429 19.02 3.66 -5.38
C MET A 429 20.34 3.87 -4.63
N ILE A 430 20.47 4.99 -3.94
CA ILE A 430 21.57 5.21 -2.98
C ILE A 430 21.36 4.23 -1.82
N ARG A 431 22.38 3.41 -1.52
CA ARG A 431 22.39 2.41 -0.44
C ARG A 431 22.90 3.00 0.86
N SER A 432 23.97 3.79 0.80
CA SER A 432 24.50 4.49 1.96
C SER A 432 25.21 5.78 1.54
N VAL A 433 25.19 6.75 2.46
CA VAL A 433 26.09 7.90 2.49
C VAL A 433 26.82 7.82 3.82
N GLN A 434 28.13 7.77 3.78
CA GLN A 434 28.98 7.66 4.97
C GLN A 434 29.98 8.80 4.97
N ASP A 435 30.17 9.40 6.14
CA ASP A 435 31.24 10.36 6.33
C ASP A 435 32.60 9.63 6.31
N VAL A 436 33.55 10.25 5.63
CA VAL A 436 34.92 9.74 5.49
C VAL A 436 35.77 10.11 6.70
N GLY A 437 35.40 11.16 7.44
CA GLY A 437 36.11 11.64 8.62
C GLY A 437 37.21 12.66 8.35
N ASP A 438 37.34 13.14 7.10
CA ASP A 438 38.35 14.14 6.72
C ASP A 438 37.79 15.59 6.72
N GLY A 439 36.54 15.78 7.14
CA GLY A 439 35.85 17.08 7.15
C GLY A 439 35.39 17.59 5.80
N GLN A 440 35.67 16.89 4.70
CA GLN A 440 35.45 17.43 3.35
C GLN A 440 34.99 16.37 2.33
N SER A 441 34.76 15.13 2.77
CA SER A 441 34.42 14.04 1.88
C SER A 441 33.28 13.17 2.41
N LEU A 442 32.39 12.75 1.50
CA LEU A 442 31.35 11.75 1.76
C LEU A 442 31.52 10.58 0.79
N ARG A 443 31.43 9.35 1.30
CA ARG A 443 31.39 8.14 0.48
C ARG A 443 29.95 7.74 0.22
N VAL A 444 29.58 7.73 -1.06
CA VAL A 444 28.26 7.32 -1.53
C VAL A 444 28.37 5.92 -2.12
N THR A 445 27.43 5.03 -1.80
CA THR A 445 27.33 3.69 -2.40
C THR A 445 25.93 3.43 -2.96
N TRP A 446 25.84 2.65 -4.03
CA TRP A 446 24.59 2.29 -4.70
C TRP A 446 24.66 0.89 -5.31
N GLU A 447 23.52 0.40 -5.80
CA GLU A 447 23.40 -0.91 -6.43
C GLU A 447 24.04 -0.96 -7.81
N THR A 448 24.61 -2.11 -8.17
CA THR A 448 24.99 -2.37 -9.56
C THR A 448 23.73 -2.42 -10.42
N ILE A 449 23.69 -1.60 -11.47
CA ILE A 449 22.67 -1.73 -12.51
C ILE A 449 23.30 -2.45 -13.69
N PRO A 450 22.97 -3.73 -13.93
CA PRO A 450 23.46 -4.45 -15.10
C PRO A 450 22.80 -3.87 -16.34
N SER A 451 23.51 -2.99 -17.05
CA SER A 451 23.08 -2.49 -18.34
C SER A 451 24.28 -2.11 -19.19
N ASN A 452 24.38 -2.69 -20.38
CA ASN A 452 25.35 -2.31 -21.40
C ASN A 452 25.05 -0.94 -22.03
N ARG A 453 23.99 -0.25 -21.58
CA ARG A 453 23.52 1.05 -22.08
C ARG A 453 23.90 2.22 -21.20
N ILE A 454 24.39 2.00 -19.98
CA ILE A 454 24.81 3.09 -19.08
C ILE A 454 26.15 3.61 -19.56
N ASP A 455 26.19 4.89 -19.91
CA ASP A 455 27.42 5.61 -20.24
C ASP A 455 28.16 6.03 -18.96
N HIS A 456 27.42 6.65 -18.04
CA HIS A 456 27.90 7.05 -16.71
C HIS A 456 26.73 7.22 -15.72
N PHE A 457 27.04 7.41 -14.45
CA PHE A 457 26.11 7.91 -13.44
C PHE A 457 26.36 9.39 -13.17
N GLU A 458 25.32 10.12 -12.81
CA GLU A 458 25.40 11.48 -12.29
C GLU A 458 25.14 11.47 -10.78
N LEU A 459 26.17 11.74 -9.98
CA LEU A 459 26.01 12.07 -8.57
C LEU A 459 25.76 13.57 -8.47
N ARG A 460 24.55 13.94 -8.07
CA ARG A 460 24.13 15.33 -7.90
C ARG A 460 24.10 15.67 -6.42
N TYR A 461 24.58 16.84 -6.03
CA TYR A 461 24.70 17.21 -4.61
C TYR A 461 24.55 18.72 -4.37
N GLY A 462 24.29 19.11 -3.12
CA GLY A 462 24.30 20.51 -2.67
C GLY A 462 23.85 20.65 -1.22
N ILE A 463 23.95 21.86 -0.68
CA ILE A 463 23.53 22.20 0.70
C ILE A 463 22.06 22.61 0.67
N ASP A 464 21.22 21.91 1.44
CA ASP A 464 19.73 22.00 1.45
C ASP A 464 19.04 21.63 0.14
N VAL A 465 19.60 22.03 -1.01
CA VAL A 465 19.12 21.78 -2.37
C VAL A 465 20.27 21.35 -3.26
N VAL A 466 19.96 20.48 -4.22
CA VAL A 466 20.95 19.98 -5.19
C VAL A 466 21.28 21.05 -6.22
N THR A 467 22.54 21.46 -6.28
CA THR A 467 23.05 22.54 -7.15
C THR A 467 24.15 22.09 -8.10
N ASP A 468 24.88 21.05 -7.72
CA ASP A 468 26.08 20.58 -8.41
C ASP A 468 25.92 19.14 -8.88
N THR A 469 26.76 18.72 -9.82
CA THR A 469 26.72 17.36 -10.39
C THR A 469 28.12 16.93 -10.80
N VAL A 470 28.45 15.67 -10.50
CA VAL A 470 29.70 15.02 -10.90
C VAL A 470 29.40 13.71 -11.64
N PRO A 471 30.02 13.48 -12.82
CA PRO A 471 29.88 12.20 -13.51
C PRO A 471 30.73 11.13 -12.83
N VAL A 472 30.19 9.91 -12.79
CA VAL A 472 30.79 8.74 -12.16
C VAL A 472 30.77 7.57 -13.16
N PRO A 473 31.84 6.77 -13.30
CA PRO A 473 31.90 5.68 -14.27
C PRO A 473 30.78 4.63 -14.11
N ALA A 474 30.27 4.10 -15.23
CA ALA A 474 29.18 3.12 -15.27
C ALA A 474 29.46 1.79 -14.55
N ASP A 475 30.73 1.45 -14.33
CA ASP A 475 31.16 0.23 -13.62
C ASP A 475 31.34 0.43 -12.11
N SER A 476 31.12 1.65 -11.62
CA SER A 476 31.27 1.99 -10.21
C SER A 476 29.98 1.73 -9.42
N THR A 477 30.13 1.28 -8.17
CA THR A 477 29.04 1.15 -7.18
C THR A 477 29.30 1.98 -5.93
N ALA A 478 30.40 2.76 -5.94
CA ALA A 478 30.78 3.66 -4.87
C ALA A 478 31.58 4.83 -5.43
N PHE A 479 31.44 5.99 -4.80
CA PHE A 479 32.20 7.19 -5.13
C PHE A 479 32.51 8.00 -3.87
N ASN A 480 33.74 8.50 -3.77
CA ASN A 480 34.15 9.43 -2.72
C ASN A 480 34.02 10.85 -3.27
N LEU A 481 32.96 11.54 -2.85
CA LEU A 481 32.74 12.95 -3.18
C LEU A 481 33.58 13.80 -2.22
N SER A 482 34.51 14.62 -2.74
CA SER A 482 35.45 15.43 -1.97
C SER A 482 35.29 16.93 -2.23
N GLY A 483 35.88 17.77 -1.38
CA GLY A 483 35.86 19.24 -1.53
C GLY A 483 34.57 19.87 -0.99
N LEU A 484 33.91 19.16 -0.08
CA LEU A 484 32.71 19.61 0.62
C LEU A 484 33.07 20.57 1.76
N THR A 485 32.08 21.32 2.23
CA THR A 485 32.24 22.23 3.36
C THR A 485 31.96 21.47 4.66
N GLU A 486 32.95 21.47 5.56
CA GLU A 486 32.84 20.81 6.87
C GLU A 486 31.63 21.29 7.67
N GLY A 487 30.88 20.34 8.24
CA GLY A 487 29.71 20.60 9.07
C GLY A 487 28.46 21.08 8.33
N ALA A 488 28.48 21.14 6.99
CA ALA A 488 27.29 21.46 6.19
C ALA A 488 26.49 20.20 5.84
N ASP A 489 25.16 20.27 5.92
CA ASP A 489 24.28 19.16 5.58
C ASP A 489 24.06 19.07 4.07
N TYR A 490 24.57 18.00 3.44
CA TYR A 490 24.43 17.77 2.01
C TYR A 490 23.25 16.85 1.70
N VAL A 491 22.53 17.20 0.63
CA VAL A 491 21.55 16.34 -0.04
C VAL A 491 22.20 15.80 -1.31
N LEU A 492 22.08 14.49 -1.54
CA LEU A 492 22.68 13.80 -2.68
C LEU A 492 21.64 12.99 -3.44
N HIS A 493 21.66 13.05 -4.77
CA HIS A 493 20.84 12.26 -5.68
C HIS A 493 21.71 11.48 -6.65
N MET A 494 21.24 10.30 -7.08
CA MET A 494 21.91 9.49 -8.10
C MET A 494 20.99 9.28 -9.29
N ALA A 495 21.54 9.43 -10.49
CA ALA A 495 20.87 9.07 -11.74
C ALA A 495 21.82 8.28 -12.65
N ALA A 496 21.31 7.31 -13.40
CA ALA A 496 22.03 6.65 -14.47
C ALA A 496 21.78 7.40 -15.79
N VAL A 497 22.81 7.61 -16.60
CA VAL A 497 22.72 8.27 -17.90
C VAL A 497 23.08 7.28 -18.99
N ASP A 498 22.25 7.17 -20.02
CA ASP A 498 22.54 6.30 -21.16
C ASP A 498 23.46 6.96 -22.21
N THR A 499 23.89 6.17 -23.19
CA THR A 499 24.68 6.63 -24.33
C THR A 499 23.96 7.66 -25.22
N ALA A 500 22.66 7.88 -25.04
CA ALA A 500 21.88 8.91 -25.72
C ALA A 500 21.78 10.21 -24.90
N GLY A 501 22.31 10.24 -23.67
CA GLY A 501 22.29 11.39 -22.75
C GLY A 501 21.01 11.51 -21.92
N THR A 502 20.18 10.46 -21.86
CA THR A 502 18.94 10.46 -21.08
C THR A 502 19.21 9.96 -19.66
N ALA A 503 18.79 10.73 -18.65
CA ALA A 503 18.98 10.41 -17.23
C ALA A 503 17.78 9.66 -16.62
N SER A 504 18.05 8.70 -15.73
CA SER A 504 17.07 8.00 -14.92
C SER A 504 16.29 8.95 -14.01
N LEU A 505 15.10 8.52 -13.58
CA LEU A 505 14.42 9.16 -12.45
C LEU A 505 15.26 9.00 -11.17
N VAL A 506 15.13 9.97 -10.27
CA VAL A 506 15.69 9.91 -8.91
C VAL A 506 14.59 9.42 -7.99
N LEU A 507 14.79 8.26 -7.36
CA LEU A 507 13.79 7.65 -6.47
C LEU A 507 14.08 7.86 -4.98
N ASN A 508 15.32 8.12 -4.60
CA ASN A 508 15.69 8.43 -3.22
C ASN A 508 16.81 9.46 -3.12
N SER A 509 16.87 10.11 -1.95
CA SER A 509 17.92 11.04 -1.58
C SER A 509 18.82 10.43 -0.51
N GLY A 510 20.12 10.65 -0.66
CA GLY A 510 21.11 10.43 0.39
C GLY A 510 21.37 11.74 1.14
N TYR A 511 21.71 11.62 2.42
CA TYR A 511 22.05 12.75 3.27
C TYR A 511 23.35 12.46 4.00
N GLY A 512 24.20 13.47 4.15
CA GLY A 512 25.44 13.34 4.90
C GLY A 512 26.06 14.68 5.25
N THR A 513 26.80 14.70 6.35
CA THR A 513 27.50 15.87 6.86
C THR A 513 28.96 15.48 6.98
N PRO A 514 29.88 16.08 6.22
CA PRO A 514 31.30 15.75 6.32
C PRO A 514 31.89 16.39 7.59
N LEU A 515 32.53 15.60 8.44
CA LEU A 515 33.10 16.02 9.71
C LEU A 515 34.55 15.56 9.81
N SER A 516 35.40 16.36 10.46
CA SER A 516 36.75 15.92 10.86
C SER A 516 36.81 15.38 12.28
N PHE A 517 35.72 15.54 13.03
CA PHE A 517 35.58 15.03 14.38
C PHE A 517 34.44 14.02 14.40
N PRO A 518 34.62 12.89 15.09
CA PRO A 518 33.61 11.85 15.06
C PRO A 518 32.36 12.28 15.82
N GLN A 519 31.22 11.77 15.39
CA GLN A 519 29.93 11.98 16.04
C GLN A 519 29.92 11.33 17.42
N ALA A 520 29.49 12.11 18.41
CA ALA A 520 29.38 11.64 19.77
C ALA A 520 28.28 10.56 19.88
N PRO A 521 28.52 9.49 20.66
CA PRO A 521 27.49 8.49 20.92
C PRO A 521 26.32 9.09 21.70
N SER A 522 25.12 8.58 21.45
CA SER A 522 23.89 9.01 22.12
C SER A 522 23.42 8.02 23.19
N ASP A 523 22.46 8.46 24.00
CA ASP A 523 21.70 7.63 24.94
C ASP A 523 22.55 6.88 25.96
N LEU A 524 23.60 7.52 26.46
CA LEU A 524 24.43 6.97 27.53
C LEU A 524 23.58 6.74 28.79
N ALA A 525 23.42 5.47 29.14
CA ALA A 525 22.80 5.03 30.37
C ALA A 525 23.83 4.35 31.27
N ALA A 526 23.68 4.60 32.57
CA ALA A 526 24.50 4.00 33.60
C ALA A 526 23.62 3.23 34.58
N TRP A 527 24.10 2.08 35.03
CA TRP A 527 23.44 1.27 36.05
C TRP A 527 24.42 0.88 37.15
N PRO A 528 24.01 0.97 38.42
CA PRO A 528 24.83 0.53 39.53
C PRO A 528 24.87 -0.99 39.59
N LEU A 529 26.02 -1.54 39.96
CA LEU A 529 26.22 -2.90 40.43
C LEU A 529 26.84 -2.82 41.84
N ARG A 530 26.92 -3.94 42.56
CA ARG A 530 27.47 -3.97 43.93
C ARG A 530 28.85 -3.34 44.06
N ASP A 531 29.75 -3.63 43.12
CA ASP A 531 31.14 -3.17 43.16
C ASP A 531 31.59 -2.55 41.82
N ALA A 532 30.63 -2.19 40.97
CA ALA A 532 30.91 -1.69 39.63
C ALA A 532 29.78 -0.79 39.11
N ILE A 533 30.02 -0.12 37.99
CA ILE A 533 29.01 0.63 37.24
C ILE A 533 29.03 0.12 35.80
N ARG A 534 27.87 -0.30 35.31
CA ARG A 534 27.68 -0.69 33.91
C ARG A 534 27.24 0.53 33.12
N LEU A 535 27.93 0.83 32.04
CA LEU A 535 27.59 1.87 31.08
C LEU A 535 27.15 1.23 29.77
N LYS A 536 26.14 1.79 29.11
CA LYS A 536 25.72 1.37 27.78
C LYS A 536 25.22 2.58 27.00
N TRP A 537 25.49 2.61 25.70
CA TRP A 537 25.08 3.68 24.79
C TRP A 537 24.66 3.12 23.43
N THR A 538 24.23 4.01 22.54
CA THR A 538 23.90 3.67 21.15
C THR A 538 25.17 3.69 20.28
N ALA A 539 25.49 2.55 19.65
CA ALA A 539 26.76 2.27 18.96
C ALA A 539 26.88 2.80 17.52
N ALA A 540 26.05 3.77 17.13
CA ALA A 540 25.75 4.00 15.71
C ALA A 540 26.73 4.93 14.98
N ASN A 541 28.00 5.02 15.40
CA ASN A 541 28.96 5.77 14.60
C ASN A 541 29.28 4.96 13.32
N THR A 542 28.86 5.49 12.17
CA THR A 542 28.96 4.85 10.85
C THR A 542 30.03 5.49 9.96
N GLU A 543 30.83 6.39 10.53
CA GLU A 543 31.98 7.00 9.87
C GLU A 543 33.00 5.93 9.50
N LEU A 544 33.68 6.15 8.37
CA LEU A 544 34.60 5.16 7.82
C LEU A 544 35.92 5.07 8.57
N ASP A 545 36.30 6.11 9.29
CA ASP A 545 37.53 6.23 10.06
C ASP A 545 37.30 6.09 11.57
N PHE A 546 36.07 5.82 12.01
CA PHE A 546 35.76 5.50 13.40
C PHE A 546 36.69 4.38 13.92
N SER A 547 37.34 4.64 15.05
CA SER A 547 38.30 3.71 15.66
C SER A 547 37.70 3.00 16.86
N HIS A 548 37.23 3.77 17.86
CA HIS A 548 36.70 3.22 19.11
C HIS A 548 35.94 4.27 19.94
N TYR A 549 35.28 3.81 21.00
CA TYR A 549 34.76 4.66 22.07
C TYR A 549 35.74 4.77 23.24
N ALA A 550 35.73 5.93 23.89
CA ALA A 550 36.47 6.21 25.12
C ALA A 550 35.51 6.73 26.21
N VAL A 551 35.69 6.26 27.45
CA VAL A 551 34.87 6.68 28.60
C VAL A 551 35.63 7.74 29.40
N MET A 552 34.93 8.80 29.79
CA MET A 552 35.42 9.77 30.76
C MET A 552 34.67 9.63 32.07
N ARG A 553 35.41 9.62 33.18
CA ARG A 553 34.90 9.66 34.55
C ARG A 553 35.41 10.92 35.24
N ASP A 554 34.49 11.75 35.74
CA ASP A 554 34.79 13.00 36.44
C ASP A 554 35.72 13.95 35.66
N GLY A 555 35.60 13.94 34.33
CA GLY A 555 36.39 14.76 33.42
C GLY A 555 37.75 14.17 33.01
N ALA A 556 38.11 12.97 33.48
CA ALA A 556 39.33 12.28 33.06
C ALA A 556 39.02 11.04 32.20
N PHE A 557 39.80 10.81 31.16
CA PHE A 557 39.69 9.59 30.34
C PHE A 557 40.14 8.36 31.12
N LEU A 558 39.36 7.29 31.01
CA LEU A 558 39.77 5.95 31.43
C LEU A 558 40.68 5.34 30.34
N PRO A 559 41.60 4.43 30.70
CA PRO A 559 42.61 3.90 29.78
C PRO A 559 42.06 2.92 28.74
N ASP A 560 40.80 2.51 28.85
CA ASP A 560 40.18 1.47 28.04
C ASP A 560 39.72 1.95 26.66
N THR A 561 39.95 1.10 25.67
CA THR A 561 39.48 1.25 24.29
C THR A 561 38.29 0.35 24.06
N ILE A 562 37.13 0.92 23.70
CA ILE A 562 35.87 0.17 23.64
C ILE A 562 35.37 0.08 22.20
N LEU A 563 35.32 -1.14 21.65
CA LEU A 563 34.80 -1.39 20.30
C LEU A 563 33.29 -1.66 20.27
N GLY A 564 32.73 -2.05 21.41
CA GLY A 564 31.30 -2.27 21.59
C GLY A 564 30.58 -1.03 22.08
N ASN A 565 29.37 -1.21 22.58
CA ASN A 565 28.54 -0.11 23.08
C ASN A 565 28.25 -0.22 24.58
N GLU A 566 29.14 -0.91 25.28
CA GLU A 566 29.00 -1.23 26.67
C GLU A 566 30.38 -1.20 27.33
N PHE A 567 30.43 -0.68 28.55
CA PHE A 567 31.62 -0.63 29.37
C PHE A 567 31.26 -0.95 30.83
N LEU A 568 32.17 -1.63 31.53
CA LEU A 568 32.04 -1.94 32.94
C LEU A 568 33.19 -1.23 33.68
N ASP A 569 32.85 -0.21 34.48
CA ASP A 569 33.80 0.41 35.40
C ASP A 569 33.77 -0.37 36.71
N ASP A 570 34.87 -1.03 37.05
CA ASP A 570 35.03 -1.88 38.24
C ASP A 570 36.03 -1.30 39.26
N ASP A 571 36.27 0.01 39.21
CA ASP A 571 37.12 0.68 40.21
C ASP A 571 36.55 0.48 41.63
N PRO A 572 37.37 0.00 42.59
CA PRO A 572 36.90 -0.33 43.93
C PRO A 572 36.40 0.88 44.74
N LEU A 573 36.65 2.11 44.28
CA LEU A 573 36.22 3.34 44.94
C LEU A 573 34.87 3.89 44.44
N LEU A 574 34.23 3.24 43.47
CA LEU A 574 32.98 3.72 42.86
C LEU A 574 31.79 3.80 43.82
N GLY A 575 31.87 3.12 44.97
CA GLY A 575 30.86 3.17 46.03
C GLY A 575 31.05 4.35 47.00
N THR A 576 32.04 5.22 46.81
CA THR A 576 32.35 6.29 47.78
C THR A 576 31.68 7.62 47.45
N ALA A 577 31.47 7.93 46.17
CA ALA A 577 30.87 9.18 45.71
C ALA A 577 30.10 8.96 44.39
N VAL A 578 29.23 9.90 44.03
CA VAL A 578 28.60 9.91 42.71
C VAL A 578 29.61 10.40 41.68
N HIS A 579 29.80 9.62 40.62
CA HIS A 579 30.71 9.90 39.51
C HIS A 579 29.93 10.36 38.28
N GLN A 580 30.53 11.25 37.49
CA GLN A 580 29.95 11.79 36.26
C GLN A 580 30.57 11.11 35.05
N TYR A 581 29.75 10.41 34.25
CA TYR A 581 30.21 9.67 33.08
C TYR A 581 29.87 10.39 31.77
N ARG A 582 30.82 10.33 30.83
CA ARG A 582 30.63 10.66 29.41
C ARG A 582 31.25 9.56 28.56
N VAL A 583 30.75 9.39 27.35
CA VAL A 583 31.36 8.54 26.34
C VAL A 583 31.60 9.38 25.11
N CYS A 584 32.80 9.27 24.55
CA CYS A 584 33.21 9.93 23.33
C CYS A 584 33.50 8.88 22.26
N ALA A 585 33.28 9.21 20.99
CA ALA A 585 33.88 8.50 19.87
C ALA A 585 35.28 9.04 19.59
N VAL A 586 36.16 8.18 19.11
CA VAL A 586 37.52 8.50 18.70
C VAL A 586 37.74 7.91 17.31
N ASP A 587 38.27 8.71 16.40
CA ASP A 587 38.57 8.30 15.04
C ASP A 587 40.01 7.75 14.91
N SER A 588 40.42 7.42 13.69
CA SER A 588 41.73 6.85 13.38
C SER A 588 42.87 7.89 13.41
N ASP A 589 42.54 9.17 13.31
CA ASP A 589 43.48 10.30 13.41
C ASP A 589 43.67 10.76 14.87
N GLY A 590 42.84 10.26 15.78
CA GLY A 590 42.86 10.54 17.21
C GLY A 590 42.02 11.74 17.62
N ASN A 591 41.14 12.25 16.74
CA ASN A 591 40.18 13.28 17.14
C ASN A 591 39.09 12.65 18.02
N VAL A 592 38.55 13.47 18.92
CA VAL A 592 37.56 13.03 19.91
C VAL A 592 36.28 13.79 19.68
N SER A 593 35.16 13.07 19.66
CA SER A 593 33.83 13.64 19.44
C SER A 593 33.51 14.77 20.42
N ASP A 594 32.88 15.83 19.93
CA ASP A 594 32.41 16.89 20.81
C ASP A 594 31.23 16.42 21.67
N THR A 595 31.42 16.44 22.99
CA THR A 595 30.35 16.15 23.96
C THR A 595 29.90 17.40 24.72
N THR A 596 30.34 18.59 24.28
CA THR A 596 30.00 19.87 24.88
C THR A 596 28.50 20.13 24.73
N GLY A 597 27.78 20.11 25.86
CA GLY A 597 26.33 20.27 25.88
C GLY A 597 25.54 18.97 26.08
N ILE A 598 26.19 17.80 25.98
CA ILE A 598 25.62 16.55 26.50
C ILE A 598 25.78 16.58 28.02
N GLU A 599 24.70 16.42 28.79
CA GLU A 599 24.81 16.32 30.26
C GLU A 599 25.50 15.00 30.64
N PRO A 600 26.44 14.99 31.59
CA PRO A 600 27.06 13.76 32.02
C PRO A 600 26.04 12.89 32.76
N THR A 601 26.20 11.57 32.65
CA THR A 601 25.33 10.60 33.33
C THR A 601 25.87 10.35 34.75
N PRO A 602 25.17 10.81 35.82
CA PRO A 602 25.61 10.57 37.18
C PRO A 602 25.35 9.12 37.58
N MET A 603 26.34 8.45 38.17
CA MET A 603 26.11 7.13 38.77
C MET A 603 27.14 6.81 39.87
N LYS A 604 26.77 5.89 40.76
CA LYS A 604 27.58 5.39 41.88
C LYS A 604 27.42 3.88 41.97
N ALA A 605 28.44 3.13 42.39
CA ALA A 605 28.28 1.69 42.67
C ALA A 605 27.43 1.48 43.94
N ALA A 606 26.67 0.39 43.99
CA ALA A 606 25.71 0.14 45.06
C ALA A 606 26.38 -0.41 46.32
N VAL A 607 26.44 0.42 47.37
CA VAL A 607 27.03 0.06 48.67
C VAL A 607 26.14 -0.89 49.47
N LEU A 608 24.81 -0.63 49.46
CA LEU A 608 23.80 -1.38 50.23
C LEU A 608 24.21 -1.65 51.68
N ASP A 609 24.57 -0.61 52.43
CA ASP A 609 25.01 -0.76 53.83
C ASP A 609 23.89 -1.37 54.68
N PRO A 610 24.08 -2.59 55.24
CA PRO A 610 23.03 -3.28 56.00
C PRO A 610 22.63 -2.54 57.28
N ASN A 611 23.41 -1.54 57.73
CA ASN A 611 23.13 -0.74 58.92
C ASN A 611 22.47 0.61 58.60
N ARG A 612 22.20 0.90 57.32
CA ARG A 612 21.51 2.13 56.91
C ARG A 612 20.12 1.80 56.40
N ILE A 613 19.14 2.57 56.88
CA ILE A 613 17.73 2.43 56.51
C ILE A 613 17.24 3.71 55.85
N LEU A 614 16.68 3.60 54.65
CA LEU A 614 15.99 4.68 53.97
C LEU A 614 14.50 4.61 54.26
N ALA A 615 13.96 5.42 55.17
CA ALA A 615 12.51 5.49 55.35
C ALA A 615 11.90 6.60 54.50
N VAL A 616 10.84 6.29 53.79
CA VAL A 616 10.13 7.21 52.90
C VAL A 616 8.65 7.22 53.26
N ASN A 617 8.14 8.39 53.62
CA ASN A 617 6.72 8.64 53.82
C ASN A 617 6.11 9.25 52.56
N ARG A 618 5.03 8.67 52.04
CA ARG A 618 4.32 9.11 50.83
C ARG A 618 2.87 9.56 51.09
N SER A 619 2.48 9.83 52.34
CA SER A 619 1.12 10.25 52.67
C SER A 619 0.79 11.67 52.16
N ASN A 620 -0.37 11.85 51.49
CA ASN A 620 -0.82 13.16 51.00
C ASN A 620 -1.62 13.94 52.05
N LYS A 621 -1.36 15.25 52.15
CA LYS A 621 -2.04 16.19 53.04
C LYS A 621 -3.39 16.64 52.46
N ALA A 622 -4.37 15.75 52.33
CA ALA A 622 -5.63 16.11 51.66
C ALA A 622 -6.91 15.48 52.23
N SER A 623 -7.12 15.48 53.55
CA SER A 623 -8.43 15.80 54.15
C SER A 623 -8.39 15.73 55.68
N ALA A 624 -8.95 16.74 56.33
CA ALA A 624 -9.07 16.81 57.78
C ALA A 624 -9.93 15.63 58.31
N GLY A 625 -9.29 14.61 58.89
CA GLY A 625 -9.99 13.56 59.63
C GLY A 625 -9.43 12.14 59.52
N LEU A 626 -8.53 11.87 58.57
CA LEU A 626 -7.81 10.61 58.42
C LEU A 626 -6.30 10.92 58.51
N VAL A 627 -5.47 9.96 58.90
CA VAL A 627 -4.23 10.15 59.69
C VAL A 627 -3.29 11.23 59.14
N ASP A 628 -2.73 12.02 60.07
CA ASP A 628 -1.79 13.10 59.78
C ASP A 628 -0.45 12.52 59.27
N GLU A 629 0.06 13.06 58.17
CA GLU A 629 1.42 12.80 57.65
C GLU A 629 2.48 12.95 58.77
N MET A 630 2.25 13.89 59.69
CA MET A 630 3.09 14.10 60.87
C MET A 630 3.14 12.86 61.78
N LEU A 631 2.04 12.13 61.94
CA LEU A 631 1.97 10.93 62.79
C LEU A 631 2.68 9.73 62.14
N THR A 632 2.53 9.55 60.83
CA THR A 632 3.26 8.49 60.09
C THR A 632 4.75 8.74 60.09
N GLY A 633 5.16 10.01 59.92
CA GLY A 633 6.55 10.42 60.03
C GLY A 633 7.12 10.25 61.44
N GLN A 634 6.38 10.65 62.47
CA GLN A 634 6.75 10.43 63.87
C GLN A 634 6.89 8.95 64.18
N PHE A 635 5.94 8.12 63.74
CA PHE A 635 6.02 6.67 63.93
C PHE A 635 7.28 6.07 63.28
N LEU A 636 7.58 6.42 62.03
CA LEU A 636 8.79 5.94 61.35
C LEU A 636 10.06 6.34 62.10
N GLN A 637 10.13 7.60 62.53
CA GLN A 637 11.26 8.12 63.28
C GLN A 637 11.40 7.43 64.64
N GLU A 638 10.32 7.23 65.39
CA GLU A 638 10.33 6.56 66.70
C GLU A 638 10.61 5.05 66.59
N ALA A 639 9.99 4.37 65.62
CA ALA A 639 10.09 2.92 65.47
C ALA A 639 11.45 2.46 64.93
N LEU A 640 12.13 3.32 64.18
CA LEU A 640 13.43 3.04 63.57
C LEU A 640 14.55 3.89 64.19
N ASP A 641 14.27 4.59 65.29
CA ASP A 641 15.26 5.40 66.01
C ASP A 641 16.47 4.56 66.40
N GLY A 642 17.67 5.09 66.16
CA GLY A 642 18.93 4.40 66.45
C GLY A 642 19.36 3.29 65.47
N LEU A 643 18.61 3.01 64.39
CA LEU A 643 18.93 1.99 63.37
C LEU A 643 19.60 2.54 62.10
N GLY A 644 20.31 3.67 62.20
CA GLY A 644 20.97 4.29 61.03
C GLY A 644 19.97 4.81 60.00
N LEU A 645 18.91 5.44 60.49
CA LEU A 645 17.76 5.91 59.72
C LEU A 645 18.04 7.25 59.02
N ASP A 646 17.82 7.29 57.71
CA ASP A 646 17.56 8.53 56.97
C ASP A 646 16.08 8.56 56.57
N TYR A 647 15.37 9.59 57.02
CA TYR A 647 13.93 9.75 56.82
C TYR A 647 13.62 10.81 55.77
N TYR A 648 12.72 10.48 54.84
CA TYR A 648 12.26 11.34 53.76
C TYR A 648 10.72 11.38 53.74
N SER A 649 10.14 12.55 53.46
CA SER A 649 8.72 12.69 53.13
C SER A 649 8.55 13.20 51.70
N ASP A 650 7.66 12.60 50.93
CA ASP A 650 7.40 12.96 49.53
C ASP A 650 6.71 14.33 49.39
N THR A 651 6.19 14.91 50.48
CA THR A 651 5.71 16.31 50.50
C THR A 651 6.82 17.34 50.71
N ALA A 652 8.00 16.92 51.16
CA ALA A 652 9.17 17.79 51.35
C ALA A 652 9.91 18.06 50.03
N PHE A 653 9.68 17.23 49.00
CA PHE A 653 9.91 17.63 47.62
C PHE A 653 8.72 18.46 47.14
N THR A 654 8.95 19.76 46.96
CA THR A 654 8.09 20.60 46.11
C THR A 654 7.77 19.83 44.83
N VAL A 655 6.47 19.71 44.52
CA VAL A 655 5.87 19.22 43.26
C VAL A 655 6.92 18.98 42.15
N GLY A 656 7.28 17.71 41.89
CA GLY A 656 7.95 17.36 40.63
C GLY A 656 9.21 16.47 40.65
N ARG A 657 9.67 15.86 41.77
CA ARG A 657 10.77 14.87 41.72
C ARG A 657 10.39 13.56 42.42
N SER A 658 10.50 12.43 41.72
CA SER A 658 10.36 11.07 42.26
C SER A 658 11.69 10.53 42.81
N ILE A 659 11.64 9.59 43.75
CA ILE A 659 12.83 8.86 44.25
C ILE A 659 13.45 8.06 43.10
N ALA A 660 14.74 8.28 42.87
CA ALA A 660 15.52 7.61 41.84
C ALA A 660 16.38 6.49 42.43
N LEU A 661 16.90 5.61 41.58
CA LEU A 661 17.78 4.50 41.99
C LEU A 661 19.01 4.97 42.80
N LEU A 662 19.60 6.11 42.42
CA LEU A 662 20.73 6.74 43.13
C LEU A 662 20.42 7.06 44.59
N ASP A 663 19.16 7.36 44.91
CA ASP A 663 18.74 7.69 46.27
C ASP A 663 18.63 6.43 47.15
N MET A 664 18.62 5.22 46.55
CA MET A 664 18.34 3.95 47.24
C MET A 664 19.59 3.09 47.47
N ILE A 665 20.55 3.13 46.54
CA ILE A 665 21.66 2.17 46.44
C ILE A 665 22.70 2.22 47.57
N ASP A 666 22.64 3.22 48.45
CA ASP A 666 23.48 3.29 49.64
C ASP A 666 22.92 2.49 50.83
N TYR A 667 21.63 2.19 50.81
CA TYR A 667 20.89 1.63 51.94
C TYR A 667 20.69 0.15 51.75
N GLY A 668 21.02 -0.67 52.75
CA GLY A 668 20.71 -2.10 52.72
C GLY A 668 19.23 -2.40 52.92
N MET A 669 18.46 -1.42 53.41
CA MET A 669 17.02 -1.52 53.60
C MET A 669 16.30 -0.20 53.30
N MET A 670 15.16 -0.28 52.63
CA MET A 670 14.21 0.81 52.41
C MET A 670 12.90 0.49 53.12
N VAL A 671 12.31 1.47 53.80
CA VAL A 671 11.01 1.35 54.47
C VAL A 671 10.05 2.37 53.86
N LEU A 672 9.01 1.93 53.18
CA LEU A 672 8.02 2.76 52.49
C LEU A 672 6.72 2.84 53.30
N GLY A 673 6.27 4.05 53.63
CA GLY A 673 5.04 4.36 54.36
C GLY A 673 3.99 5.08 53.51
N GLY A 674 2.72 4.66 53.53
CA GLY A 674 1.63 5.38 52.84
C GLY A 674 0.22 5.11 53.40
N GLU A 675 -0.72 6.05 53.20
CA GLU A 675 -2.12 5.97 53.64
C GLU A 675 -3.11 6.17 52.47
N SER A 676 -4.06 5.25 52.27
CA SER A 676 -5.06 5.37 51.19
C SER A 676 -6.10 6.45 51.50
N GLY A 677 -6.09 7.54 50.72
CA GLY A 677 -7.03 8.64 50.92
C GLY A 677 -7.22 9.52 49.69
N ARG A 678 -7.83 8.95 48.62
CA ARG A 678 -8.13 9.58 47.33
C ARG A 678 -6.88 10.01 46.52
N GLY A 679 -6.60 9.23 45.48
CA GLY A 679 -5.74 9.64 44.36
C GLY A 679 -4.25 9.30 44.51
N ASP A 680 -3.79 8.87 45.69
CA ASP A 680 -2.43 8.34 45.90
C ASP A 680 -2.37 6.82 45.68
N ASN A 681 -2.91 6.41 44.52
CA ASN A 681 -2.27 5.30 43.83
C ASN A 681 -0.78 5.65 43.66
N PHE A 682 0.11 4.68 43.49
CA PHE A 682 1.48 4.92 43.03
C PHE A 682 1.47 5.57 41.61
N GLY A 683 0.96 6.81 41.51
CA GLY A 683 0.54 7.54 40.32
C GLY A 683 -0.86 7.16 39.82
N THR A 684 -1.71 8.17 39.57
CA THR A 684 -2.67 8.15 38.46
C THR A 684 -1.98 8.15 37.09
N ASP A 685 -0.65 8.10 37.07
CA ASP A 685 0.17 7.79 35.92
C ASP A 685 1.55 7.23 36.38
N PRO A 686 1.71 5.90 36.48
CA PRO A 686 3.01 5.28 36.78
C PRO A 686 4.08 5.51 35.70
N THR A 687 3.72 6.06 34.54
CA THR A 687 4.70 6.47 33.51
C THR A 687 5.40 7.79 33.85
N LEU A 688 4.86 8.60 34.77
CA LEU A 688 5.44 9.90 35.15
C LEU A 688 6.60 9.83 36.17
N GLY A 689 7.04 8.65 36.64
CA GLY A 689 8.06 8.60 37.70
C GLY A 689 8.92 7.34 37.94
N GLY A 690 8.66 6.19 37.30
CA GLY A 690 9.61 5.05 37.23
C GLY A 690 10.05 4.39 38.56
N ILE A 691 9.44 4.72 39.71
CA ILE A 691 9.90 4.27 41.05
C ILE A 691 9.85 2.75 41.25
N LEU A 692 8.86 2.07 40.66
CA LEU A 692 8.73 0.61 40.79
C LEU A 692 9.81 -0.13 40.00
N ASP A 693 10.23 0.41 38.85
CA ASP A 693 11.40 -0.09 38.14
C ASP A 693 12.67 0.09 38.99
N HIS A 694 12.85 1.27 39.62
CA HIS A 694 13.96 1.51 40.53
C HIS A 694 13.97 0.56 41.74
N ILE A 695 12.81 0.25 42.32
CA ILE A 695 12.66 -0.76 43.38
C ILE A 695 13.03 -2.15 42.88
N SER A 696 12.56 -2.55 41.69
CA SER A 696 12.91 -3.85 41.10
C SER A 696 14.42 -4.00 40.94
N TYR A 697 15.06 -2.98 40.37
CA TYR A 697 16.50 -2.98 40.17
C TYR A 697 17.26 -2.99 41.50
N TYR A 698 16.85 -2.17 42.47
CA TYR A 698 17.43 -2.15 43.81
C TYR A 698 17.35 -3.52 44.53
N LEU A 699 16.22 -4.22 44.44
CA LEU A 699 16.06 -5.56 44.98
C LEU A 699 16.99 -6.56 44.28
N SER A 700 17.18 -6.44 42.96
CA SER A 700 18.09 -7.30 42.20
C SER A 700 19.56 -7.16 42.63
N LEU A 701 19.94 -6.00 43.17
CA LEU A 701 21.26 -5.76 43.76
C LEU A 701 21.42 -6.37 45.17
N GLY A 702 20.34 -6.92 45.74
CA GLY A 702 20.28 -7.48 47.09
C GLY A 702 19.82 -6.49 48.17
N GLY A 703 19.27 -5.33 47.76
CA GLY A 703 18.58 -4.42 48.66
C GLY A 703 17.30 -5.04 49.24
N LYS A 704 16.76 -4.47 50.32
CA LYS A 704 15.54 -4.97 50.97
C LYS A 704 14.51 -3.86 51.07
N VAL A 705 13.25 -4.16 50.79
CA VAL A 705 12.15 -3.19 50.91
C VAL A 705 11.11 -3.70 51.90
N VAL A 706 10.72 -2.85 52.85
CA VAL A 706 9.61 -3.06 53.78
C VAL A 706 8.55 -2.01 53.45
N ILE A 707 7.29 -2.42 53.23
CA ILE A 707 6.19 -1.50 52.95
C ILE A 707 5.20 -1.57 54.11
N PHE A 708 4.78 -0.43 54.63
CA PHE A 708 3.77 -0.33 55.69
C PHE A 708 2.74 0.77 55.36
N GLY A 709 1.48 0.54 55.72
CA GLY A 709 0.41 1.51 55.50
C GLY A 709 -0.87 1.08 56.20
N ARG A 710 -1.71 2.03 56.56
CA ARG A 710 -3.08 1.74 57.01
C ARG A 710 -3.93 1.52 55.76
N TRP A 711 -4.12 0.26 55.39
CA TRP A 711 -5.13 -0.16 54.43
C TRP A 711 -6.39 -0.48 55.23
N GLY A 712 -7.35 0.44 55.23
CA GLY A 712 -8.71 0.18 55.71
C GLY A 712 -9.29 1.13 56.75
N GLU A 713 -10.44 1.73 56.38
CA GLU A 713 -11.56 1.92 57.30
C GLU A 713 -12.76 1.08 56.86
N ILE A 714 -13.32 0.35 57.83
CA ILE A 714 -14.63 -0.28 57.74
C ILE A 714 -15.66 0.85 57.70
N PHE A 715 -16.20 1.17 56.51
CA PHE A 715 -17.42 1.97 56.45
C PHE A 715 -18.58 1.18 57.09
N ALA A 716 -19.54 1.92 57.67
CA ALA A 716 -20.65 1.47 58.50
C ALA A 716 -21.62 0.42 57.91
N ALA A 717 -21.31 -0.19 56.76
CA ALA A 717 -22.11 -1.21 56.08
C ALA A 717 -21.59 -2.65 56.26
N GLY A 718 -20.57 -2.89 57.08
CA GLY A 718 -20.18 -4.26 57.47
C GLY A 718 -19.50 -5.09 56.38
N TYR A 719 -19.04 -4.47 55.29
CA TYR A 719 -18.17 -5.12 54.31
C TYR A 719 -16.75 -4.56 54.44
N PRO A 720 -15.73 -5.38 54.75
CA PRO A 720 -14.35 -4.97 54.59
C PRO A 720 -14.08 -4.85 53.09
N ILE A 721 -13.91 -3.62 52.60
CA ILE A 721 -13.40 -3.38 51.25
C ILE A 721 -11.90 -3.15 51.39
N ASP A 722 -11.15 -4.23 51.63
CA ASP A 722 -9.68 -4.25 51.53
C ASP A 722 -9.24 -5.53 50.84
N THR A 723 -9.86 -5.77 49.69
CA THR A 723 -9.36 -6.68 48.67
C THR A 723 -9.33 -5.85 47.40
N ILE A 724 -8.22 -5.85 46.67
CA ILE A 724 -8.21 -5.31 45.30
C ILE A 724 -9.20 -6.16 44.50
N PHE A 725 -10.45 -5.71 44.40
CA PHE A 725 -11.45 -6.36 43.55
C PHE A 725 -11.11 -6.03 42.11
N PHE A 726 -10.40 -6.93 41.44
CA PHE A 726 -10.32 -6.96 39.98
C PHE A 726 -11.71 -7.28 39.45
N ASN A 727 -12.55 -6.25 39.30
CA ASN A 727 -13.83 -6.39 38.63
C ASN A 727 -13.55 -6.28 37.12
N ALA A 728 -13.59 -7.40 36.41
CA ALA A 728 -13.26 -7.54 34.99
C ALA A 728 -14.15 -6.72 34.01
N GLY A 729 -14.99 -5.80 34.52
CA GLY A 729 -15.90 -4.96 33.75
C GLY A 729 -15.70 -3.45 33.94
N GLN A 730 -14.64 -2.98 34.60
CA GLN A 730 -14.32 -1.55 34.72
C GLN A 730 -13.22 -1.17 33.70
N PRO A 731 -13.50 -0.34 32.66
CA PRO A 731 -12.58 -0.16 31.51
C PRO A 731 -11.30 0.66 31.74
N ASN A 732 -10.90 1.02 32.96
CA ASN A 732 -9.76 1.91 33.18
C ASN A 732 -9.06 1.62 34.52
N TYR A 733 -8.30 0.53 34.60
CA TYR A 733 -7.38 0.30 35.72
C TYR A 733 -5.94 0.19 35.22
N PRO A 734 -5.08 1.19 35.47
CA PRO A 734 -3.75 1.30 34.86
C PRO A 734 -2.79 0.17 35.26
N TYR A 735 -3.05 -0.52 36.37
CA TYR A 735 -2.18 -1.58 36.91
C TYR A 735 -2.18 -2.88 36.07
N ALA A 736 -3.29 -3.25 35.43
CA ALA A 736 -3.37 -4.52 34.69
C ALA A 736 -2.60 -4.47 33.35
N GLU A 737 -2.72 -3.35 32.63
CA GLU A 737 -1.98 -3.11 31.39
C GLU A 737 -0.50 -2.80 31.65
N LEU A 738 -0.15 -2.07 32.73
CA LEU A 738 1.25 -1.74 33.03
C LEU A 738 2.13 -2.95 33.37
N PHE A 739 1.60 -3.91 34.14
CA PHE A 739 2.40 -5.04 34.65
C PHE A 739 2.31 -6.30 33.79
N ASN A 740 1.53 -6.27 32.71
CA ASN A 740 1.28 -7.40 31.79
C ASN A 740 0.98 -8.71 32.55
N LEU A 741 0.09 -8.60 33.56
CA LEU A 741 -0.29 -9.70 34.45
C LEU A 741 -1.10 -10.73 33.65
N THR A 742 -0.43 -11.81 33.22
CA THR A 742 -0.98 -12.76 32.24
C THR A 742 -1.89 -13.83 32.84
N ALA A 743 -1.87 -14.04 34.16
CA ALA A 743 -2.83 -14.91 34.85
C ALA A 743 -2.84 -14.66 36.37
N ARG A 744 -3.99 -14.87 37.00
CA ARG A 744 -4.12 -15.03 38.46
C ARG A 744 -3.22 -16.17 38.93
N VAL A 745 -2.19 -15.86 39.71
CA VAL A 745 -1.62 -16.81 40.67
C VAL A 745 -1.61 -16.11 42.01
N LEU A 746 -2.63 -16.39 42.84
CA LEU A 746 -2.54 -16.71 44.28
C LEU A 746 -3.96 -16.77 44.91
N PRO A 747 -4.14 -17.57 45.99
CA PRO A 747 -5.44 -17.91 46.54
C PRO A 747 -6.04 -16.79 47.41
N LEU A 748 -7.36 -16.85 47.59
CA LEU A 748 -8.15 -16.00 48.50
C LEU A 748 -7.46 -15.84 49.87
N THR A 749 -6.99 -14.64 50.18
CA THR A 749 -6.54 -14.25 51.53
C THR A 749 -7.76 -14.00 52.42
N TRP A 750 -7.87 -14.79 53.49
CA TRP A 750 -8.83 -14.57 54.57
C TRP A 750 -8.19 -13.72 55.68
N ILE A 751 -8.94 -12.73 56.18
CA ILE A 751 -8.62 -12.03 57.43
C ILE A 751 -8.97 -12.99 58.58
N TYR A 752 -7.98 -13.44 59.35
CA TYR A 752 -8.23 -14.08 60.65
C TYR A 752 -7.84 -13.11 61.77
N SER A 753 -8.80 -12.84 62.65
CA SER A 753 -8.53 -12.23 63.94
C SER A 753 -8.24 -13.33 64.96
N ASP A 754 -7.01 -13.36 65.47
CA ASP A 754 -6.69 -14.08 66.70
C ASP A 754 -6.20 -13.06 67.73
N GLY A 755 -6.88 -12.99 68.87
CA GLY A 755 -6.49 -12.15 70.01
C GLY A 755 -6.35 -10.64 69.75
N GLY A 756 -7.00 -10.07 68.72
CA GLY A 756 -6.95 -8.63 68.44
C GLY A 756 -5.81 -8.16 67.53
N LYS A 757 -5.13 -9.09 66.82
CA LYS A 757 -4.14 -8.77 65.79
C LYS A 757 -4.75 -8.90 64.38
N VAL A 758 -4.46 -7.94 63.50
CA VAL A 758 -4.86 -7.95 62.09
C VAL A 758 -3.61 -8.17 61.24
N TYR A 759 -3.65 -9.16 60.36
CA TYR A 759 -2.57 -9.47 59.41
C TYR A 759 -2.83 -8.80 58.06
N LEU A 760 -1.86 -8.07 57.54
CA LEU A 760 -1.87 -7.49 56.19
C LEU A 760 -0.78 -8.17 55.35
N SER A 761 -1.10 -8.46 54.08
CA SER A 761 -0.18 -8.93 53.05
C SER A 761 -0.34 -8.00 51.85
N SER A 762 0.75 -7.43 51.33
CA SER A 762 0.71 -6.61 50.11
C SER A 762 1.01 -7.46 48.88
N ASP A 763 0.10 -7.43 47.90
CA ASP A 763 0.13 -8.25 46.70
C ASP A 763 0.77 -7.52 45.50
N PHE A 764 2.07 -7.74 45.26
CA PHE A 764 2.75 -7.36 44.00
C PHE A 764 3.75 -8.44 43.54
N VAL A 765 3.31 -9.69 43.44
CA VAL A 765 4.13 -10.81 42.93
C VAL A 765 3.94 -10.95 41.41
N GLY A 766 5.02 -10.88 40.62
CA GLY A 766 5.01 -11.25 39.20
C GLY A 766 4.87 -10.11 38.18
N ALA A 767 5.19 -8.87 38.55
CA ALA A 767 5.18 -7.69 37.67
C ALA A 767 6.40 -7.69 36.71
N ARG A 768 6.16 -7.47 35.40
CA ARG A 768 7.23 -7.27 34.41
C ARG A 768 7.67 -5.80 34.35
N SER A 769 8.97 -5.54 34.29
CA SER A 769 9.49 -4.16 34.14
C SER A 769 9.28 -3.66 32.71
N GLN A 770 8.89 -2.39 32.57
CA GLN A 770 8.73 -1.73 31.26
C GLN A 770 10.04 -1.04 30.82
N LYS A 771 11.04 -0.95 31.71
CA LYS A 771 12.32 -0.27 31.43
C LYS A 771 13.34 -1.27 30.89
N GLN A 772 13.84 -1.00 29.68
CA GLN A 772 14.83 -1.86 29.04
C GLN A 772 16.09 -2.03 29.91
N GLY A 773 16.50 -3.29 30.13
CA GLY A 773 17.66 -3.64 30.96
C GLY A 773 17.39 -3.78 32.46
N TYR A 774 16.17 -3.52 32.92
CA TYR A 774 15.77 -3.79 34.31
C TYR A 774 15.21 -5.21 34.45
N PRO A 775 15.48 -5.92 35.57
CA PRO A 775 14.92 -7.23 35.81
C PRO A 775 13.44 -7.16 36.19
N ASP A 776 12.71 -8.24 35.89
CA ASP A 776 11.34 -8.43 36.36
C ASP A 776 11.28 -8.46 37.89
N LEU A 777 10.20 -7.94 38.46
CA LEU A 777 10.04 -7.83 39.89
C LEU A 777 9.73 -9.20 40.51
N VAL A 778 10.73 -9.79 41.16
CA VAL A 778 10.57 -11.01 41.95
C VAL A 778 10.49 -10.64 43.43
N TRP A 779 9.28 -10.71 44.00
CA TRP A 779 9.02 -10.47 45.41
C TRP A 779 9.23 -11.75 46.22
N ASP A 780 10.05 -11.69 47.27
CA ASP A 780 10.26 -12.78 48.22
C ASP A 780 9.84 -12.32 49.63
N SER A 781 8.54 -12.46 49.93
CA SER A 781 7.86 -12.26 51.23
C SER A 781 7.97 -10.89 51.93
N ALA A 782 6.82 -10.32 52.30
CA ALA A 782 6.73 -9.12 53.13
C ALA A 782 6.94 -9.44 54.62
N ALA A 783 7.69 -8.61 55.34
CA ALA A 783 7.51 -8.45 56.78
C ALA A 783 6.54 -7.30 57.05
N THR A 784 5.51 -7.57 57.83
CA THR A 784 4.56 -6.55 58.29
C THR A 784 4.87 -6.12 59.71
N MET A 785 4.85 -4.80 59.95
CA MET A 785 4.90 -4.21 61.28
C MET A 785 3.47 -3.93 61.77
N HIS A 786 3.17 -4.27 63.02
CA HIS A 786 1.83 -4.11 63.60
C HIS A 786 1.80 -3.03 64.68
N HIS A 787 0.71 -2.25 64.70
CA HIS A 787 0.33 -1.37 65.81
C HIS A 787 -0.94 -1.90 66.48
N THR A 788 -0.99 -1.99 67.81
CA THR A 788 -2.16 -2.51 68.55
C THR A 788 -2.76 -1.50 69.54
N GLY A 789 -2.47 -0.19 69.40
CA GLY A 789 -2.96 0.86 70.31
C GLY A 789 -3.96 1.83 69.67
N ALA A 790 -4.81 2.45 70.48
CA ALA A 790 -5.65 3.59 70.07
C ALA A 790 -4.98 4.96 70.35
N SER A 791 -3.75 4.97 70.90
CA SER A 791 -2.93 6.17 71.11
C SER A 791 -1.42 5.82 71.13
N PHE A 792 -0.57 6.76 70.71
CA PHE A 792 0.89 6.58 70.51
C PHE A 792 1.74 6.73 71.80
N ALA A 793 1.15 6.99 72.96
CA ALA A 793 1.92 7.17 74.20
C ALA A 793 2.22 5.81 74.89
N GLY A 794 3.45 5.31 74.75
CA GLY A 794 3.99 4.19 75.53
C GLY A 794 4.22 2.88 74.77
N VAL A 795 4.64 2.93 73.50
CA VAL A 795 4.84 1.74 72.66
C VAL A 795 6.26 1.16 72.84
N THR A 796 6.36 -0.15 73.06
CA THR A 796 7.59 -0.92 72.84
C THR A 796 7.47 -1.64 71.50
N VAL A 797 8.14 -1.14 70.46
CA VAL A 797 8.19 -1.81 69.16
C VAL A 797 9.20 -2.95 69.26
N THR A 798 8.74 -4.20 69.32
CA THR A 798 9.63 -5.36 69.17
C THR A 798 9.73 -5.70 67.69
N LEU A 799 10.64 -5.03 67.00
CA LEU A 799 11.02 -5.37 65.63
C LEU A 799 11.73 -6.72 65.67
N THR A 800 11.03 -7.80 65.31
CA THR A 800 11.67 -9.12 65.14
C THR A 800 12.37 -9.15 63.78
N VAL A 801 13.38 -8.29 63.60
CA VAL A 801 14.22 -8.19 62.38
C VAL A 801 15.19 -9.37 62.26
N ALA A 802 15.22 -10.25 63.27
CA ALA A 802 16.13 -11.38 63.35
C ALA A 802 15.98 -12.40 62.20
N THR A 803 14.81 -12.51 61.56
CA THR A 803 14.57 -13.50 60.50
C THR A 803 14.86 -12.98 59.08
N LEU A 804 14.80 -11.66 58.86
CA LEU A 804 15.09 -11.03 57.55
C LEU A 804 16.57 -10.71 57.36
N LEU A 805 17.33 -10.55 58.45
CA LEU A 805 18.80 -10.45 58.40
C LEU A 805 19.48 -11.82 58.22
N ALA A 806 18.79 -12.94 58.52
CA ALA A 806 19.41 -14.26 58.63
C ALA A 806 19.10 -15.25 57.47
N SER A 807 18.27 -14.90 56.49
CA SER A 807 17.84 -15.85 55.45
C SER A 807 18.57 -15.67 54.11
N ARG A 808 19.60 -16.52 53.95
CA ARG A 808 20.22 -17.07 52.72
C ARG A 808 21.20 -16.22 51.89
N PRO A 809 22.50 -16.58 51.94
CA PRO A 809 23.48 -16.27 50.92
C PRO A 809 23.50 -17.38 49.85
N SER A 810 22.56 -17.38 48.89
CA SER A 810 22.71 -18.18 47.66
C SER A 810 21.55 -17.95 46.69
N LEU A 811 21.72 -17.00 45.78
CA LEU A 811 21.26 -17.17 44.41
C LEU A 811 22.50 -16.89 43.57
N ALA A 812 23.13 -17.98 43.14
CA ALA A 812 24.16 -17.95 42.11
C ALA A 812 23.50 -17.52 40.79
N TRP A 813 24.26 -16.75 40.02
CA TRP A 813 23.98 -16.22 38.69
C TRP A 813 23.40 -17.24 37.72
#